data_AF-A0AAU5SGW1-F1
#
_entry.id   AF-A0AAU5SGW1-F1
#
_cell.length_a   1.000
_cell.length_b   1.000
_cell.length_c   1.000
_cell.angle_alpha   90.00
_cell.angle_beta   90.00
_cell.angle_gamma   90.00
#
_symmetry.space_group_name_H-M   'P 1'
#
loop_
_entity.id
_entity.type
_entity.pdbx_description
1 polymer ?
#
loop_
_entity_poly.entity_id
_entity_poly.type
_entity_poly.pdbx_seq_one_letter_code
_entity_poly.pdbx_strand_id
1 'polypeptide(L)'
;MLRGTALLAGAALLTGLLQAVGATTSHAAPELAATAATGSRAAAVTVTDLSPRIPSSGDSITVTGTVVNNGKSKITDARMAAHVPPGGAVHTRSALLSEESRTGFDVTLDGKDINGHQVTMPDLAPGQSAKFTMKIPVSALYLGPSGGVYVVGIALDGQNAEVPADHVLGIKRVFLPWYGNSSGAKSTRLTNLWPLTDRPHVDPRGDSDSQQSPIFTDDDLVKELKPGGRLDEMVRLGSTLPVTWVIDPDLLATVEAMTKPYRVAGPGGDVTHPTDGTGSTVAKQWLNSLKTAVAGHQVVALPFGDPDIASLAHHAKGQTSDLNLVKTGTALGKTTVDLILGVQSLTNVAWPVDGAIDPSVVSVARASGADQIITRNDSLREHATLDHTPTSARSIGGGTTAVNTDAVLSTDFDGDMSKPQNAGLAIQDYLAQTLLITLEAPDTQRSIVVAPQRMPSIAQAKAMAVAIAAADSSQWAESADYGTAAKAKADPKANHKVPSSSAYPKSLRKQELPVDAFRQLHEVQLNLNDFVVILTIKDRVTVPFRNAMLRATSTGWRGDDSGEKAYRDSIGTYLTDLIDSVHILQKSNLTLSGRSGTIPVTVKNELGQQINGLVLRLSSNSNIRLKIKDPQQPITIDGGHTRTLKFQTTASANGPAQITAHLYTQNGALYGGTVDFKVQLTNVTDLVMLIIAAGLLLLVLAGVRIYRQRKRHAAAEGGTNGGANGDGGGDTDGTGPEQPGDPAADTGQDSTEPSPAGEKVDG
;
A
#
# COMPACT_ATOMS: atom_id res chain seq x y z
N MET A 1 35.15 54.93 36.48
CA MET A 1 35.69 56.19 35.93
C MET A 1 35.74 56.02 34.42
N LEU A 2 35.18 56.87 33.55
CA LEU A 2 34.35 58.07 33.72
C LEU A 2 33.05 57.92 32.88
N ARG A 3 32.00 58.67 33.21
CA ARG A 3 30.85 58.91 32.32
C ARG A 3 30.99 60.28 31.64
N GLY A 4 30.39 60.43 30.47
CA GLY A 4 30.23 61.71 29.76
C GLY A 4 30.42 61.51 28.25
N THR A 5 29.53 61.93 27.36
CA THR A 5 28.36 62.82 27.50
C THR A 5 27.15 62.31 26.72
N ALA A 6 25.96 62.71 27.16
CA ALA A 6 24.67 62.37 26.54
C ALA A 6 23.96 63.63 26.02
N LEU A 7 22.83 63.39 25.32
CA LEU A 7 21.76 64.32 24.93
C LEU A 7 22.01 65.25 23.73
N LEU A 8 21.26 64.95 22.66
CA LEU A 8 20.32 65.92 22.08
C LEU A 8 18.99 65.20 21.76
N ALA A 9 17.89 65.96 21.78
CA ALA A 9 16.50 65.50 21.64
C ALA A 9 16.23 64.75 20.31
N GLY A 10 15.19 63.93 20.15
CA GLY A 10 14.03 63.74 21.02
C GLY A 10 12.73 64.10 20.29
N ALA A 11 12.21 63.15 19.51
CA ALA A 11 10.85 63.17 18.97
C ALA A 11 10.37 61.72 18.77
N ALA A 12 9.42 61.29 19.59
CA ALA A 12 8.58 60.12 19.33
C ALA A 12 7.27 60.64 18.71
N LEU A 13 6.50 59.92 17.88
CA LEU A 13 5.71 58.73 18.20
C LEU A 13 4.99 58.22 16.93
N LEU A 14 4.53 56.96 16.96
CA LEU A 14 3.53 56.33 16.08
C LEU A 14 3.77 56.31 14.55
N THR A 15 4.15 55.14 14.04
CA THR A 15 3.25 54.29 13.20
C THR A 15 3.84 52.88 13.01
N GLY A 16 3.00 51.85 12.93
CA GLY A 16 3.37 50.57 12.30
C GLY A 16 3.87 49.41 13.19
N LEU A 17 3.28 49.15 14.37
CA LEU A 17 3.50 47.87 15.08
C LEU A 17 2.41 46.84 14.71
N LEU A 18 2.41 46.37 13.46
CA LEU A 18 1.56 45.29 12.93
C LEU A 18 2.08 44.92 11.53
N GLN A 19 2.52 43.66 11.37
CA GLN A 19 2.80 42.89 10.13
C GLN A 19 4.00 41.94 10.41
N ALA A 20 3.71 40.82 11.10
CA ALA A 20 4.70 39.80 11.45
C ALA A 20 4.21 38.40 11.05
N VAL A 21 3.86 38.22 9.78
CA VAL A 21 3.68 36.92 9.10
C VAL A 21 4.09 37.09 7.64
N GLY A 22 4.92 36.19 7.10
CA GLY A 22 5.17 36.13 5.65
C GLY A 22 6.56 36.57 5.16
N ALA A 23 7.60 35.87 5.60
CA ALA A 23 8.89 35.83 4.89
C ALA A 23 9.43 34.40 4.90
N THR A 24 9.05 33.62 3.88
CA THR A 24 9.68 32.31 3.64
C THR A 24 11.15 32.51 3.31
N THR A 25 12.02 31.81 4.02
CA THR A 25 13.46 31.82 3.77
C THR A 25 13.75 31.25 2.39
N SER A 26 13.96 32.12 1.41
CA SER A 26 14.55 31.75 0.13
C SER A 26 15.97 31.24 0.41
N HIS A 27 16.14 29.92 0.44
CA HIS A 27 17.45 29.31 0.34
C HIS A 27 17.96 29.58 -1.07
N ALA A 28 18.76 30.65 -1.20
CA ALA A 28 19.60 30.84 -2.36
C ALA A 28 20.54 29.63 -2.45
N ALA A 29 20.28 28.75 -3.42
CA ALA A 29 21.20 27.68 -3.76
C ALA A 29 22.55 28.31 -4.17
N PRO A 30 23.69 27.63 -3.93
CA PRO A 30 24.96 28.08 -4.47
C PRO A 30 24.87 28.05 -5.99
N GLU A 31 24.86 29.22 -6.61
CA GLU A 31 24.91 29.37 -8.06
C GLU A 31 26.28 28.89 -8.55
N LEU A 32 26.35 27.60 -8.90
CA LEU A 32 27.38 27.05 -9.76
C LEU A 32 27.33 27.84 -11.07
N ALA A 33 28.23 28.81 -11.20
CA ALA A 33 28.35 29.65 -12.39
C ALA A 33 28.56 28.76 -13.62
N ALA A 34 27.48 28.46 -14.33
CA ALA A 34 27.52 27.65 -15.53
C ALA A 34 28.39 28.36 -16.57
N THR A 35 29.43 27.68 -17.04
CA THR A 35 30.28 28.20 -18.12
C THR A 35 29.39 28.49 -19.32
N ALA A 36 29.20 29.77 -19.65
CA ALA A 36 28.26 30.17 -20.70
C ALA A 36 28.59 29.44 -22.02
N ALA A 37 27.54 28.99 -22.72
CA ALA A 37 27.70 28.12 -23.87
C ALA A 37 28.22 28.89 -25.10
N THR A 38 29.04 28.24 -25.90
CA THR A 38 29.76 28.85 -27.05
C THR A 38 29.52 28.07 -28.34
N GLY A 39 29.76 28.72 -29.50
CA GLY A 39 29.55 28.12 -30.82
C GLY A 39 28.11 27.60 -31.01
N SER A 40 27.96 26.41 -31.60
CA SER A 40 26.66 25.76 -31.85
C SER A 40 25.92 25.22 -30.61
N ARG A 41 26.29 25.71 -29.42
CA ARG A 41 25.58 25.51 -28.14
C ARG A 41 25.17 26.84 -27.50
N ALA A 42 25.55 27.99 -28.06
CA ALA A 42 25.26 29.31 -27.52
C ALA A 42 23.75 29.58 -27.39
N ALA A 43 22.93 28.98 -28.24
CA ALA A 43 21.48 28.99 -28.12
C ALA A 43 20.94 27.58 -27.80
N ALA A 44 20.02 27.48 -26.85
CA ALA A 44 19.24 26.27 -26.63
C ALA A 44 17.99 26.29 -27.52
N VAL A 45 17.93 25.37 -28.50
CA VAL A 45 16.73 25.15 -29.32
C VAL A 45 15.86 24.06 -28.68
N THR A 46 14.60 24.38 -28.48
CA THR A 46 13.59 23.49 -27.91
C THR A 46 12.46 23.31 -28.91
N VAL A 47 12.27 22.09 -29.41
CA VAL A 47 11.08 21.70 -30.19
C VAL A 47 10.02 21.21 -29.21
N THR A 48 8.81 21.78 -29.26
CA THR A 48 7.69 21.44 -28.37
C THR A 48 6.60 20.63 -29.08
N ASP A 49 6.47 20.76 -30.40
CA ASP A 49 5.56 19.94 -31.20
C ASP A 49 6.09 19.72 -32.63
N LEU A 50 5.70 18.58 -33.19
CA LEU A 50 6.01 18.11 -34.54
C LEU A 50 4.77 17.45 -35.11
N SER A 51 4.21 17.99 -36.20
CA SER A 51 2.93 17.53 -36.74
C SER A 51 2.86 17.59 -38.27
N PRO A 52 2.50 16.50 -38.97
CA PRO A 52 2.22 15.16 -38.45
C PRO A 52 3.48 14.45 -37.94
N ARG A 53 3.32 13.53 -36.97
CA ARG A 53 4.40 12.71 -36.38
C ARG A 53 4.82 11.53 -37.26
N ILE A 54 3.93 11.13 -38.17
CA ILE A 54 4.12 10.11 -39.22
C ILE A 54 3.68 10.77 -40.54
N PRO A 55 4.59 11.43 -41.28
CA PRO A 55 4.24 12.15 -42.49
C PRO A 55 4.03 11.23 -43.70
N SER A 56 3.12 11.62 -44.57
CA SER A 56 2.94 11.11 -45.93
C SER A 56 3.58 12.04 -46.97
N SER A 57 3.78 11.56 -48.20
CA SER A 57 4.50 12.30 -49.26
C SER A 57 3.88 13.65 -49.66
N GLY A 58 2.55 13.80 -49.50
CA GLY A 58 1.83 15.05 -49.76
C GLY A 58 1.79 16.03 -48.59
N ASP A 59 2.31 15.66 -47.42
CA ASP A 59 2.15 16.46 -46.21
C ASP A 59 3.12 17.65 -46.13
N SER A 60 2.84 18.52 -45.16
CA SER A 60 3.80 19.52 -44.70
C SER A 60 3.94 19.40 -43.20
N ILE A 61 5.17 19.19 -42.75
CA ILE A 61 5.52 19.06 -41.34
C ILE A 61 5.59 20.46 -40.74
N THR A 62 4.84 20.67 -39.67
CA THR A 62 4.86 21.87 -38.85
C THR A 62 5.68 21.58 -37.60
N VAL A 63 6.74 22.36 -37.39
CA VAL A 63 7.61 22.30 -36.21
C VAL A 63 7.34 23.55 -35.38
N THR A 64 6.98 23.39 -34.11
CA THR A 64 6.80 24.51 -33.19
C THR A 64 7.75 24.38 -32.01
N GLY A 65 8.30 25.52 -31.56
CA GLY A 65 9.27 25.51 -30.48
C GLY A 65 9.64 26.88 -29.94
N THR A 66 10.72 26.89 -29.17
CA THR A 66 11.33 28.07 -28.55
C THR A 66 12.84 28.01 -28.71
N VAL A 67 13.49 29.17 -28.71
CA VAL A 67 14.94 29.30 -28.61
C VAL A 67 15.28 30.26 -27.48
N VAL A 68 16.32 29.93 -26.72
CA VAL A 68 16.87 30.76 -25.64
C VAL A 68 18.34 31.03 -25.91
N ASN A 69 18.78 32.29 -25.84
CA ASN A 69 20.21 32.62 -25.92
C ASN A 69 20.88 32.39 -24.55
N ASN A 70 21.72 31.35 -24.46
CA ASN A 70 22.51 31.00 -23.28
C ASN A 70 23.98 31.47 -23.38
N GLY A 71 24.32 32.21 -24.45
CA GLY A 71 25.63 32.80 -24.66
C GLY A 71 25.77 34.16 -23.98
N LYS A 72 26.98 34.74 -24.04
CA LYS A 72 27.31 36.04 -23.42
C LYS A 72 27.00 37.25 -24.30
N SER A 73 26.75 37.01 -25.59
CA SER A 73 26.62 38.03 -26.63
C SER A 73 25.21 38.04 -27.19
N LYS A 74 24.72 39.21 -27.62
CA LYS A 74 23.48 39.33 -28.39
C LYS A 74 23.62 38.55 -29.70
N ILE A 75 22.59 37.78 -30.06
CA ILE A 75 22.45 37.14 -31.36
C ILE A 75 21.67 38.08 -32.27
N THR A 76 22.19 38.33 -33.48
CA THR A 76 21.57 39.16 -34.53
C THR A 76 21.40 38.38 -35.82
N ASP A 77 20.57 38.90 -36.73
CA ASP A 77 20.24 38.29 -38.03
C ASP A 77 19.75 36.83 -37.91
N ALA A 78 19.04 36.60 -36.80
CA ALA A 78 18.64 35.29 -36.35
C ALA A 78 17.59 34.65 -37.26
N ARG A 79 17.74 33.37 -37.57
CA ARG A 79 16.75 32.59 -38.32
C ARG A 79 16.73 31.14 -37.86
N MET A 80 15.54 30.53 -37.89
CA MET A 80 15.40 29.08 -37.75
C MET A 80 15.52 28.43 -39.13
N ALA A 81 16.30 27.37 -39.20
CA ALA A 81 16.49 26.54 -40.39
C ALA A 81 16.28 25.05 -40.07
N ALA A 82 15.94 24.28 -41.09
CA ALA A 82 15.89 22.81 -41.02
C ALA A 82 17.04 22.22 -41.84
N HIS A 83 17.68 21.20 -41.29
CA HIS A 83 18.82 20.49 -41.87
C HIS A 83 18.49 18.99 -41.98
N VAL A 84 18.90 18.37 -43.08
CA VAL A 84 18.77 16.92 -43.29
C VAL A 84 20.14 16.35 -43.65
N PRO A 85 20.62 15.30 -42.94
CA PRO A 85 21.92 14.70 -43.22
C PRO A 85 22.05 14.19 -44.65
N PRO A 86 23.21 14.39 -45.31
CA PRO A 86 23.44 13.88 -46.67
C PRO A 86 23.50 12.34 -46.74
N GLY A 87 23.63 11.67 -45.59
CA GLY A 87 23.61 10.20 -45.49
C GLY A 87 22.22 9.57 -45.68
N GLY A 88 21.15 10.36 -45.70
CA GLY A 88 19.78 9.85 -45.84
C GLY A 88 19.20 9.32 -44.54
N ALA A 89 18.39 8.26 -44.63
CA ALA A 89 17.72 7.66 -43.48
C ALA A 89 18.67 6.81 -42.63
N VAL A 90 18.41 6.81 -41.32
CA VAL A 90 18.87 5.79 -40.39
C VAL A 90 18.02 4.53 -40.58
N HIS A 91 18.70 3.37 -40.62
CA HIS A 91 18.07 2.05 -40.82
C HIS A 91 18.33 1.06 -39.68
N THR A 92 19.08 1.43 -38.64
CA THR A 92 19.32 0.58 -37.45
C THR A 92 19.12 1.35 -36.16
N ARG A 93 18.64 0.67 -35.12
CA ARG A 93 18.40 1.26 -33.79
C ARG A 93 19.69 1.79 -33.15
N SER A 94 20.81 1.09 -33.35
CA SER A 94 22.13 1.52 -32.87
C SER A 94 22.62 2.83 -33.50
N ALA A 95 22.31 3.07 -34.77
CA ALA A 95 22.59 4.35 -35.41
C ALA A 95 21.64 5.46 -34.92
N LEU A 96 20.37 5.16 -34.61
CA LEU A 96 19.44 6.13 -34.03
C LEU A 96 19.90 6.61 -32.64
N LEU A 97 20.26 5.68 -31.76
CA LEU A 97 20.85 5.98 -30.44
C LEU A 97 22.18 6.77 -30.56
N SER A 98 22.95 6.53 -31.62
CA SER A 98 24.16 7.31 -31.90
C SER A 98 23.82 8.76 -32.23
N GLU A 99 22.78 8.98 -33.03
CA GLU A 99 22.28 10.31 -33.42
C GLU A 99 21.67 11.09 -32.23
N GLU A 100 20.99 10.40 -31.30
CA GLU A 100 20.52 10.99 -30.03
C GLU A 100 21.66 11.54 -29.17
N SER A 101 22.78 10.83 -29.11
CA SER A 101 23.93 11.20 -28.29
C SER A 101 24.67 12.45 -28.79
N ARG A 102 24.42 12.88 -30.03
CA ARG A 102 25.15 13.99 -30.67
C ARG A 102 24.77 15.35 -30.08
N THR A 103 25.78 16.16 -29.76
CA THR A 103 25.61 17.49 -29.18
C THR A 103 26.33 18.57 -30.00
N GLY A 104 25.67 19.72 -30.20
CA GLY A 104 26.14 20.76 -31.13
C GLY A 104 25.90 20.38 -32.60
N PHE A 105 26.25 21.30 -33.49
CA PHE A 105 26.13 21.17 -34.95
C PHE A 105 27.43 20.70 -35.61
N ASP A 106 27.30 19.83 -36.61
CA ASP A 106 28.36 19.43 -37.53
C ASP A 106 27.80 19.37 -38.97
N VAL A 107 28.26 20.24 -39.86
CA VAL A 107 27.75 20.36 -41.23
C VAL A 107 27.91 19.07 -42.07
N THR A 108 28.86 18.20 -41.74
CA THR A 108 29.08 16.93 -42.46
C THR A 108 28.06 15.87 -42.07
N LEU A 109 27.55 15.94 -40.84
CA LEU A 109 26.66 14.95 -40.24
C LEU A 109 25.20 15.45 -40.06
N ASP A 110 24.97 16.77 -40.06
CA ASP A 110 23.64 17.40 -40.03
C ASP A 110 23.19 17.86 -41.43
N GLY A 111 24.14 18.14 -42.32
CA GLY A 111 23.88 18.68 -43.65
C GLY A 111 23.70 20.19 -43.68
N LYS A 112 23.45 20.71 -44.89
CA LYS A 112 23.11 22.11 -45.14
C LYS A 112 21.65 22.38 -44.83
N ASP A 113 21.32 23.66 -44.67
CA ASP A 113 19.94 24.09 -44.50
C ASP A 113 19.09 23.88 -45.77
N ILE A 114 17.80 23.67 -45.58
CA ILE A 114 16.84 23.57 -46.67
C ILE A 114 16.48 24.98 -47.15
N ASN A 115 17.04 25.37 -48.30
CA ASN A 115 16.79 26.64 -48.98
C ASN A 115 15.29 26.96 -49.07
N GLY A 116 14.93 28.21 -48.74
CA GLY A 116 13.55 28.72 -48.87
C GLY A 116 12.59 28.32 -47.74
N HIS A 117 13.01 27.51 -46.78
CA HIS A 117 12.18 27.04 -45.65
C HIS A 117 12.68 27.54 -44.28
N GLN A 118 13.20 28.77 -44.25
CA GLN A 118 13.71 29.45 -43.06
C GLN A 118 12.63 30.34 -42.40
N VAL A 119 12.76 30.60 -41.09
CA VAL A 119 11.88 31.52 -40.34
C VAL A 119 12.73 32.59 -39.67
N THR A 120 12.56 33.86 -40.03
CA THR A 120 13.24 34.99 -39.37
C THR A 120 12.83 35.09 -37.91
N MET A 121 13.83 35.29 -37.04
CA MET A 121 13.68 35.43 -35.60
C MET A 121 14.02 36.86 -35.17
N PRO A 122 13.47 37.37 -34.05
CA PRO A 122 13.96 38.61 -33.47
C PRO A 122 15.39 38.41 -32.95
N ASP A 123 16.14 39.50 -32.86
CA ASP A 123 17.39 39.56 -32.11
C ASP A 123 17.20 39.06 -30.66
N LEU A 124 18.17 38.29 -30.17
CA LEU A 124 18.14 37.69 -28.83
C LEU A 124 19.31 38.20 -27.98
N ALA A 125 19.03 39.06 -27.00
CA ALA A 125 19.99 39.36 -25.93
C ALA A 125 20.29 38.09 -25.07
N PRO A 126 21.41 38.05 -24.32
CA PRO A 126 21.68 36.98 -23.35
C PRO A 126 20.49 36.76 -22.40
N GLY A 127 20.09 35.50 -22.22
CA GLY A 127 18.93 35.09 -21.44
C GLY A 127 17.56 35.34 -22.09
N GLN A 128 17.50 35.98 -23.26
CA GLN A 128 16.24 36.23 -23.97
C GLN A 128 15.76 35.00 -24.74
N SER A 129 14.44 34.80 -24.73
CA SER A 129 13.76 33.70 -25.42
C SER A 129 12.80 34.20 -26.49
N ALA A 130 12.66 33.44 -27.58
CA ALA A 130 11.64 33.65 -28.61
C ALA A 130 10.97 32.33 -29.01
N LYS A 131 9.73 32.42 -29.52
CA LYS A 131 8.97 31.28 -30.09
C LYS A 131 9.15 31.25 -31.60
N PHE A 132 9.09 30.05 -32.19
CA PHE A 132 9.07 29.85 -33.63
C PHE A 132 8.02 28.81 -34.04
N THR A 133 7.50 28.96 -35.25
CA THR A 133 6.73 27.93 -35.96
C THR A 133 7.22 27.90 -37.39
N MET A 134 7.66 26.73 -37.86
CA MET A 134 8.20 26.49 -39.20
C MET A 134 7.34 25.44 -39.90
N LYS A 135 7.09 25.62 -41.21
CA LYS A 135 6.35 24.66 -42.04
C LYS A 135 7.21 24.21 -43.22
N ILE A 136 7.48 22.91 -43.29
CA ILE A 136 8.39 22.28 -44.25
C ILE A 136 7.59 21.26 -45.06
N PRO A 137 7.41 21.42 -46.38
CA PRO A 137 6.84 20.38 -47.23
C PRO A 137 7.70 19.11 -47.17
N VAL A 138 7.07 17.92 -47.11
CA VAL A 138 7.81 16.65 -47.09
C VAL A 138 8.68 16.48 -48.35
N SER A 139 8.23 16.99 -49.49
CA SER A 139 8.99 17.06 -50.74
C SER A 139 10.28 17.90 -50.65
N ALA A 140 10.37 18.87 -49.74
CA ALA A 140 11.56 19.69 -49.51
C ALA A 140 12.59 19.03 -48.58
N LEU A 141 12.20 17.97 -47.85
CA LEU A 141 13.12 17.15 -47.05
C LEU A 141 13.92 16.13 -47.89
N TYR A 142 13.59 15.99 -49.19
CA TYR A 142 14.20 15.02 -50.11
C TYR A 142 14.20 13.56 -49.59
N LEU A 143 13.13 13.16 -48.89
CA LEU A 143 12.99 11.80 -48.37
C LEU A 143 13.02 10.77 -49.53
N GLY A 144 13.87 9.76 -49.41
CA GLY A 144 14.03 8.69 -50.37
C GLY A 144 12.81 7.74 -50.44
N PRO A 145 12.73 6.88 -51.46
CA PRO A 145 11.58 5.99 -51.67
C PRO A 145 11.48 4.86 -50.63
N SER A 146 12.62 4.45 -50.06
CA SER A 146 12.72 3.41 -49.03
C SER A 146 12.41 3.97 -47.65
N GLY A 147 11.66 3.19 -46.86
CA GLY A 147 11.38 3.53 -45.47
C GLY A 147 12.62 3.49 -44.56
N GLY A 148 12.58 4.30 -43.51
CA GLY A 148 13.64 4.49 -42.52
C GLY A 148 13.34 5.68 -41.62
N VAL A 149 14.27 6.05 -40.74
CA VAL A 149 14.10 7.20 -39.85
C VAL A 149 15.01 8.33 -40.29
N TYR A 150 14.44 9.48 -40.66
CA TYR A 150 15.24 10.66 -41.00
C TYR A 150 15.51 11.49 -39.75
N VAL A 151 16.77 11.88 -39.57
CA VAL A 151 17.14 12.86 -38.55
C VAL A 151 16.94 14.24 -39.15
N VAL A 152 16.12 15.09 -38.52
CA VAL A 152 15.90 16.47 -38.94
C VAL A 152 16.47 17.40 -37.89
N GLY A 153 17.51 18.15 -38.24
CA GLY A 153 18.13 19.16 -37.39
C GLY A 153 17.36 20.48 -37.47
N ILE A 154 16.76 20.91 -36.36
CA ILE A 154 16.13 22.23 -36.25
C ILE A 154 17.14 23.17 -35.59
N ALA A 155 17.68 24.11 -36.37
CA ALA A 155 18.81 24.94 -35.98
C ALA A 155 18.45 26.42 -35.92
N LEU A 156 19.12 27.17 -35.04
CA LEU A 156 19.21 28.62 -35.06
C LEU A 156 20.51 29.02 -35.73
N ASP A 157 20.43 29.66 -36.89
CA ASP A 157 21.53 30.42 -37.48
C ASP A 157 21.47 31.88 -37.03
N GLY A 158 22.63 32.53 -36.98
CA GLY A 158 22.74 33.97 -36.80
C GLY A 158 24.19 34.41 -36.63
N GLN A 159 24.36 35.63 -36.13
CA GLN A 159 25.66 36.24 -35.86
C GLN A 159 25.79 36.58 -34.38
N ASN A 160 27.01 36.61 -33.86
CA ASN A 160 27.29 37.09 -32.51
C ASN A 160 28.63 37.85 -32.48
N ALA A 161 29.00 38.43 -31.34
CA ALA A 161 30.24 39.21 -31.23
C ALA A 161 31.54 38.38 -31.32
N GLU A 162 31.46 37.05 -31.19
CA GLU A 162 32.62 36.13 -31.30
C GLU A 162 32.87 35.75 -32.77
N VAL A 163 31.80 35.58 -33.54
CA VAL A 163 31.80 35.25 -34.97
C VAL A 163 30.78 36.17 -35.69
N PRO A 164 31.25 37.29 -36.29
CA PRO A 164 30.40 38.27 -36.98
C PRO A 164 30.09 37.81 -38.42
N ALA A 165 29.60 36.58 -38.55
CA ALA A 165 29.19 35.94 -39.79
C ALA A 165 28.18 34.83 -39.47
N ASP A 166 27.31 34.50 -40.41
CA ASP A 166 26.25 33.52 -40.20
C ASP A 166 26.81 32.13 -39.85
N HIS A 167 26.39 31.59 -38.71
CA HIS A 167 26.72 30.25 -38.27
C HIS A 167 25.62 29.68 -37.36
N VAL A 168 25.56 28.34 -37.27
CA VAL A 168 24.66 27.66 -36.35
C VAL A 168 25.09 27.92 -34.90
N LEU A 169 24.20 28.55 -34.14
CA LEU A 169 24.36 28.90 -32.73
C LEU A 169 23.67 27.91 -31.78
N GLY A 170 22.71 27.14 -32.29
CA GLY A 170 22.02 26.10 -31.54
C GLY A 170 21.31 25.13 -32.47
N ILE A 171 21.18 23.87 -32.07
CA ILE A 171 20.48 22.83 -32.84
C ILE A 171 19.76 21.85 -31.92
N LYS A 172 18.57 21.41 -32.33
CA LYS A 172 17.90 20.23 -31.77
C LYS A 172 17.47 19.29 -32.88
N ARG A 173 17.89 18.03 -32.78
CA ARG A 173 17.46 16.95 -33.68
C ARG A 173 16.10 16.41 -33.25
N VAL A 174 15.26 16.10 -34.23
CA VAL A 174 14.04 15.31 -34.10
C VAL A 174 14.09 14.16 -35.11
N PHE A 175 13.40 13.07 -34.81
CA PHE A 175 13.35 11.90 -35.69
C PHE A 175 12.05 11.87 -36.48
N LEU A 176 12.12 11.43 -37.73
CA LEU A 176 10.99 11.43 -38.64
C LEU A 176 10.83 10.01 -39.20
N PRO A 177 9.93 9.19 -38.63
CA PRO A 177 9.65 7.86 -39.14
C PRO A 177 8.96 7.99 -40.50
N TRP A 178 9.64 7.52 -41.53
CA TRP A 178 9.19 7.58 -42.91
C TRP A 178 9.00 6.16 -43.41
N TYR A 179 7.76 5.75 -43.69
CA TYR A 179 7.51 4.46 -44.32
C TYR A 179 7.67 4.53 -45.85
N GLY A 180 7.46 5.70 -46.44
CA GLY A 180 7.61 5.95 -47.87
C GLY A 180 6.79 4.96 -48.70
N ASN A 181 7.45 4.31 -49.67
CA ASN A 181 6.83 3.30 -50.52
C ASN A 181 7.18 1.86 -50.07
N SER A 182 7.50 1.63 -48.79
CA SER A 182 7.82 0.29 -48.23
C SER A 182 6.60 -0.64 -48.10
N SER A 183 5.77 -0.75 -49.14
CA SER A 183 4.67 -1.71 -49.18
C SER A 183 5.22 -3.14 -49.32
N GLY A 184 5.18 -3.93 -48.24
CA GLY A 184 5.54 -5.35 -48.27
C GLY A 184 6.19 -5.90 -46.99
N ALA A 185 6.72 -5.04 -46.12
CA ALA A 185 7.16 -5.48 -44.79
C ALA A 185 5.96 -5.98 -43.97
N LYS A 186 6.17 -7.05 -43.20
CA LYS A 186 5.17 -7.55 -42.27
C LYS A 186 5.16 -6.68 -41.02
N SER A 187 3.97 -6.26 -40.61
CA SER A 187 3.71 -5.53 -39.37
C SER A 187 4.35 -6.22 -38.16
N THR A 188 5.02 -5.45 -37.32
CA THR A 188 5.45 -5.89 -35.99
C THR A 188 4.24 -5.89 -35.06
N ARG A 189 3.99 -7.02 -34.39
CA ARG A 189 2.98 -7.10 -33.33
C ARG A 189 3.50 -6.39 -32.09
N LEU A 190 2.85 -5.30 -31.69
CA LEU A 190 3.17 -4.57 -30.46
C LEU A 190 2.17 -4.93 -29.37
N THR A 191 2.69 -5.31 -28.20
CA THR A 191 1.91 -5.50 -26.98
C THR A 191 2.35 -4.46 -25.96
N ASN A 192 1.44 -3.58 -25.59
CA ASN A 192 1.67 -2.56 -24.58
C ASN A 192 1.05 -3.00 -23.25
N LEU A 193 1.88 -3.17 -22.22
CA LEU A 193 1.40 -3.37 -20.85
C LEU A 193 1.01 -2.04 -20.22
N TRP A 194 -0.14 -2.01 -19.54
CA TRP A 194 -0.70 -0.81 -18.95
C TRP A 194 -0.95 -1.03 -17.45
N PRO A 195 -0.03 -0.58 -16.57
CA PRO A 195 -0.06 -0.94 -15.16
C PRO A 195 -1.05 -0.08 -14.35
N LEU A 196 -1.88 -0.76 -13.56
CA LEU A 196 -2.66 -0.16 -12.47
C LEU A 196 -2.14 -0.74 -11.15
N THR A 197 -1.13 -0.08 -10.61
CA THR A 197 -0.51 -0.38 -9.32
C THR A 197 -0.42 0.90 -8.48
N ASP A 198 -0.35 0.74 -7.16
CA ASP A 198 -0.05 1.78 -6.19
C ASP A 198 0.67 1.15 -4.98
N ARG A 199 1.11 1.96 -4.03
CA ARG A 199 1.60 1.44 -2.74
C ARG A 199 0.44 0.88 -1.89
N PRO A 200 0.71 0.01 -0.91
CA PRO A 200 -0.30 -0.36 0.08
C PRO A 200 -0.81 0.86 0.88
N HIS A 201 -2.12 0.92 1.11
CA HIS A 201 -2.79 1.99 1.89
C HIS A 201 -3.61 1.48 3.09
N VAL A 202 -3.65 0.18 3.35
CA VAL A 202 -4.55 -0.42 4.37
C VAL A 202 -3.74 -1.07 5.48
N ASP A 203 -3.94 -0.60 6.71
CA ASP A 203 -3.28 -1.09 7.92
C ASP A 203 -3.68 -2.54 8.25
N PRO A 204 -2.82 -3.34 8.90
CA PRO A 204 -3.21 -4.64 9.45
C PRO A 204 -4.39 -4.60 10.44
N ARG A 205 -4.60 -3.47 11.14
CA ARG A 205 -5.67 -3.25 12.11
C ARG A 205 -6.99 -2.87 11.42
N GLY A 206 -8.06 -3.58 11.76
CA GLY A 206 -9.42 -3.14 11.46
C GLY A 206 -9.97 -2.23 12.55
N ASP A 207 -10.97 -1.42 12.23
CA ASP A 207 -11.68 -0.61 13.21
C ASP A 207 -12.35 -1.49 14.29
N SER A 208 -12.05 -1.21 15.57
CA SER A 208 -12.57 -1.97 16.71
C SER A 208 -14.07 -1.79 16.91
N ASP A 209 -14.61 -0.64 16.53
CA ASP A 209 -15.99 -0.25 16.85
C ASP A 209 -16.98 -0.84 15.85
N SER A 210 -16.66 -0.82 14.55
CA SER A 210 -17.43 -1.51 13.52
C SER A 210 -17.08 -3.00 13.37
N GLN A 211 -15.88 -3.43 13.77
CA GLN A 211 -15.27 -4.74 13.47
C GLN A 211 -15.29 -5.15 11.97
N GLN A 212 -15.55 -4.21 11.06
CA GLN A 212 -15.75 -4.49 9.63
C GLN A 212 -15.14 -3.44 8.70
N SER A 213 -15.01 -2.18 9.13
CA SER A 213 -14.32 -1.16 8.33
C SER A 213 -12.80 -1.31 8.46
N PRO A 214 -12.06 -1.48 7.34
CA PRO A 214 -10.61 -1.38 7.38
C PRO A 214 -10.15 0.04 7.76
N ILE A 215 -9.02 0.13 8.45
CA ILE A 215 -8.31 1.39 8.68
C ILE A 215 -7.29 1.57 7.57
N PHE A 216 -7.31 2.73 6.93
CA PHE A 216 -6.35 3.16 5.93
C PHE A 216 -5.22 3.94 6.61
N THR A 217 -3.99 3.79 6.12
CA THR A 217 -2.82 4.56 6.62
C THR A 217 -2.93 6.05 6.30
N ASP A 218 -3.65 6.38 5.23
CA ASP A 218 -3.83 7.73 4.69
C ASP A 218 -5.04 7.77 3.73
N ASP A 219 -5.43 8.97 3.30
CA ASP A 219 -6.48 9.20 2.29
C ASP A 219 -5.88 9.69 0.95
N ASP A 220 -4.59 9.44 0.68
CA ASP A 220 -3.91 9.96 -0.52
C ASP A 220 -4.45 9.34 -1.80
N LEU A 221 -4.87 8.08 -1.76
CA LEU A 221 -5.45 7.37 -2.91
C LEU A 221 -6.65 8.11 -3.52
N VAL A 222 -7.40 8.89 -2.72
CA VAL A 222 -8.49 9.77 -3.22
C VAL A 222 -7.99 10.80 -4.24
N LYS A 223 -6.74 11.26 -4.11
CA LYS A 223 -6.10 12.20 -5.05
C LYS A 223 -5.78 11.56 -6.40
N GLU A 224 -5.51 10.25 -6.40
CA GLU A 224 -5.18 9.46 -7.58
C GLU A 224 -6.43 9.02 -8.35
N LEU A 225 -7.52 8.71 -7.63
CA LEU A 225 -8.79 8.21 -8.17
C LEU A 225 -9.75 9.30 -8.67
N LYS A 226 -9.64 10.54 -8.17
CA LYS A 226 -10.53 11.65 -8.57
C LYS A 226 -10.25 12.11 -10.00
N PRO A 227 -11.20 12.80 -10.67
CA PRO A 227 -10.99 13.36 -12.01
C PRO A 227 -9.68 14.16 -12.13
N GLY A 228 -8.83 13.76 -13.07
CA GLY A 228 -7.50 14.33 -13.30
C GLY A 228 -6.39 13.83 -12.37
N GLY A 229 -6.66 12.86 -11.50
CA GLY A 229 -5.65 12.06 -10.78
C GLY A 229 -4.95 11.05 -11.70
N ARG A 230 -3.87 10.42 -11.22
CA ARG A 230 -3.08 9.45 -12.00
C ARG A 230 -3.89 8.23 -12.42
N LEU A 231 -4.58 7.59 -11.48
CA LEU A 231 -5.33 6.36 -11.73
C LEU A 231 -6.60 6.64 -12.55
N ASP A 232 -7.24 7.80 -12.36
CA ASP A 232 -8.32 8.27 -13.23
C ASP A 232 -7.84 8.43 -14.68
N GLU A 233 -6.74 9.15 -14.90
CA GLU A 233 -6.18 9.38 -16.23
C GLU A 233 -5.68 8.08 -16.89
N MET A 234 -5.08 7.16 -16.11
CA MET A 234 -4.68 5.83 -16.60
C MET A 234 -5.89 5.01 -17.08
N VAL A 235 -7.00 5.02 -16.33
CA VAL A 235 -8.24 4.34 -16.75
C VAL A 235 -8.83 5.01 -18.00
N ARG A 236 -8.91 6.33 -18.01
CA ARG A 236 -9.50 7.13 -19.10
C ARG A 236 -8.74 7.01 -20.43
N LEU A 237 -7.41 6.97 -20.38
CA LEU A 237 -6.58 6.78 -21.57
C LEU A 237 -6.63 5.32 -22.04
N GLY A 238 -6.39 4.38 -21.12
CA GLY A 238 -6.33 2.94 -21.44
C GLY A 238 -7.62 2.40 -22.06
N SER A 239 -8.79 2.94 -21.71
CA SER A 239 -10.09 2.55 -22.28
C SER A 239 -10.25 2.80 -23.79
N THR A 240 -9.29 3.50 -24.41
CA THR A 240 -9.30 3.83 -25.85
C THR A 240 -8.10 3.26 -26.60
N LEU A 241 -7.23 2.51 -25.91
CA LEU A 241 -5.95 2.03 -26.44
C LEU A 241 -5.92 0.50 -26.49
N PRO A 242 -5.23 -0.10 -27.46
CA PRO A 242 -5.06 -1.54 -27.56
C PRO A 242 -3.98 -2.05 -26.56
N VAL A 243 -4.30 -1.96 -25.27
CA VAL A 243 -3.41 -2.34 -24.16
C VAL A 243 -3.82 -3.65 -23.49
N THR A 244 -2.85 -4.32 -22.88
CA THR A 244 -3.09 -5.34 -21.84
C THR A 244 -3.00 -4.67 -20.47
N TRP A 245 -4.07 -4.74 -19.68
CA TRP A 245 -4.08 -4.20 -18.32
C TRP A 245 -3.28 -5.10 -17.40
N VAL A 246 -2.38 -4.52 -16.58
CA VAL A 246 -1.62 -5.26 -15.55
C VAL A 246 -1.98 -4.67 -14.20
N ILE A 247 -2.76 -5.39 -13.41
CA ILE A 247 -3.45 -4.82 -12.24
C ILE A 247 -2.94 -5.47 -10.96
N ASP A 248 -2.58 -4.66 -9.96
CA ASP A 248 -2.42 -5.13 -8.58
C ASP A 248 -3.80 -5.37 -7.94
N PRO A 249 -4.11 -6.61 -7.52
CA PRO A 249 -5.36 -6.90 -6.83
C PRO A 249 -5.53 -6.18 -5.49
N ASP A 250 -4.45 -5.78 -4.80
CA ASP A 250 -4.59 -5.04 -3.54
C ASP A 250 -5.14 -3.63 -3.77
N LEU A 251 -4.72 -2.96 -4.85
CA LEU A 251 -5.34 -1.70 -5.29
C LEU A 251 -6.85 -1.89 -5.53
N LEU A 252 -7.26 -2.96 -6.22
CA LEU A 252 -8.70 -3.20 -6.44
C LEU A 252 -9.47 -3.47 -5.14
N ALA A 253 -8.93 -4.31 -4.25
CA ALA A 253 -9.56 -4.61 -2.96
C ALA A 253 -9.64 -3.36 -2.06
N THR A 254 -8.60 -2.53 -2.10
CA THR A 254 -8.53 -1.24 -1.39
C THR A 254 -9.61 -0.29 -1.91
N VAL A 255 -9.75 -0.13 -3.23
CA VAL A 255 -10.80 0.73 -3.81
C VAL A 255 -12.21 0.15 -3.60
N GLU A 256 -12.38 -1.18 -3.63
CA GLU A 256 -13.64 -1.86 -3.29
C GLU A 256 -14.07 -1.53 -1.86
N ALA A 257 -13.13 -1.59 -0.91
CA ALA A 257 -13.38 -1.22 0.48
C ALA A 257 -13.77 0.26 0.62
N MET A 258 -13.08 1.17 -0.10
CA MET A 258 -13.42 2.60 -0.11
C MET A 258 -14.85 2.87 -0.59
N THR A 259 -15.49 2.00 -1.38
CA THR A 259 -16.89 2.20 -1.80
C THR A 259 -17.91 2.19 -0.64
N LYS A 260 -17.51 1.70 0.54
CA LYS A 260 -18.29 1.70 1.78
C LYS A 260 -17.70 2.77 2.74
N PRO A 261 -18.36 3.13 3.84
CA PRO A 261 -17.73 3.93 4.89
C PRO A 261 -16.46 3.23 5.42
N TYR A 262 -15.33 3.92 5.35
CA TYR A 262 -14.02 3.44 5.79
C TYR A 262 -13.38 4.45 6.72
N ARG A 263 -12.36 4.01 7.46
CA ARG A 263 -11.65 4.82 8.44
C ARG A 263 -10.21 5.07 7.96
N VAL A 264 -9.64 6.20 8.35
CA VAL A 264 -8.27 6.60 8.04
C VAL A 264 -7.56 6.89 9.36
N ALA A 265 -6.29 6.50 9.48
CA ALA A 265 -5.49 6.76 10.67
C ALA A 265 -5.52 8.25 11.07
N GLY A 266 -5.62 8.51 12.37
CA GLY A 266 -5.62 9.85 12.94
C GLY A 266 -4.26 10.56 12.80
N PRO A 267 -4.17 11.83 13.24
CA PRO A 267 -2.94 12.63 13.14
C PRO A 267 -1.71 11.89 13.68
N GLY A 268 -0.66 11.79 12.86
CA GLY A 268 0.56 11.06 13.21
C GLY A 268 0.50 9.54 13.00
N GLY A 269 -0.53 9.01 12.33
CA GLY A 269 -0.71 7.58 12.11
C GLY A 269 -1.48 6.88 13.24
N ASP A 270 -2.32 7.61 13.98
CA ASP A 270 -3.05 7.06 15.13
C ASP A 270 -4.22 6.16 14.67
N VAL A 271 -3.95 4.85 14.60
CA VAL A 271 -4.96 3.82 14.30
C VAL A 271 -5.90 3.50 15.48
N THR A 272 -5.70 4.12 16.66
CA THR A 272 -6.62 3.99 17.81
C THR A 272 -7.67 5.09 17.85
N HIS A 273 -7.38 6.26 17.27
CA HIS A 273 -8.34 7.34 17.06
C HIS A 273 -8.46 7.70 15.57
N PRO A 274 -8.91 6.77 14.72
CA PRO A 274 -9.03 7.03 13.29
C PRO A 274 -10.16 8.02 13.00
N THR A 275 -10.12 8.64 11.82
CA THR A 275 -11.14 9.57 11.31
C THR A 275 -11.91 8.95 10.13
N ASP A 276 -13.02 9.57 9.70
CA ASP A 276 -13.77 9.11 8.53
C ASP A 276 -13.03 9.42 7.23
N GLY A 277 -12.97 8.44 6.32
CA GLY A 277 -12.42 8.62 4.97
C GLY A 277 -13.36 9.38 4.03
N THR A 278 -12.81 10.09 3.04
CA THR A 278 -13.57 11.04 2.20
C THR A 278 -13.92 10.51 0.80
N GLY A 279 -13.35 9.37 0.40
CA GLY A 279 -13.27 8.91 -0.99
C GLY A 279 -14.46 8.12 -1.56
N SER A 280 -15.47 7.75 -0.78
CA SER A 280 -16.40 6.67 -1.20
C SER A 280 -17.20 6.92 -2.48
N THR A 281 -17.51 8.18 -2.80
CA THR A 281 -18.16 8.54 -4.08
C THR A 281 -17.19 8.40 -5.25
N VAL A 282 -15.95 8.87 -5.07
CA VAL A 282 -14.89 8.81 -6.07
C VAL A 282 -14.49 7.35 -6.36
N ALA A 283 -14.32 6.53 -5.32
CA ALA A 283 -14.02 5.11 -5.44
C ALA A 283 -15.08 4.34 -6.27
N LYS A 284 -16.38 4.61 -6.03
CA LYS A 284 -17.48 4.03 -6.83
C LYS A 284 -17.40 4.45 -8.29
N GLN A 285 -17.16 5.74 -8.55
CA GLN A 285 -17.07 6.26 -9.91
C GLN A 285 -15.89 5.63 -10.66
N TRP A 286 -14.69 5.66 -10.06
CA TRP A 286 -13.49 5.11 -10.67
C TRP A 286 -13.61 3.60 -10.93
N LEU A 287 -14.14 2.83 -9.97
CA LEU A 287 -14.30 1.39 -10.14
C LEU A 287 -15.29 1.03 -11.26
N ASN A 288 -16.35 1.82 -11.44
CA ASN A 288 -17.26 1.66 -12.56
C ASN A 288 -16.59 2.02 -13.90
N SER A 289 -15.82 3.12 -13.95
CA SER A 289 -15.03 3.48 -15.13
C SER A 289 -14.01 2.40 -15.49
N LEU A 290 -13.33 1.80 -14.51
CA LEU A 290 -12.38 0.70 -14.73
C LEU A 290 -13.08 -0.54 -15.30
N LYS A 291 -14.23 -0.95 -14.73
CA LYS A 291 -15.03 -2.06 -15.26
C LYS A 291 -15.40 -1.88 -16.73
N THR A 292 -15.76 -0.67 -17.14
CA THR A 292 -16.01 -0.35 -18.54
C THR A 292 -14.72 -0.37 -19.37
N ALA A 293 -13.61 0.17 -18.85
CA ALA A 293 -12.32 0.27 -19.55
C ALA A 293 -11.63 -1.09 -19.81
N VAL A 294 -11.82 -2.09 -18.94
CA VAL A 294 -11.25 -3.43 -19.14
C VAL A 294 -12.12 -4.35 -20.02
N ALA A 295 -13.36 -3.95 -20.33
CA ALA A 295 -14.30 -4.79 -21.05
C ALA A 295 -13.82 -5.07 -22.49
N GLY A 296 -13.56 -6.34 -22.81
CA GLY A 296 -13.00 -6.75 -24.10
C GLY A 296 -11.47 -6.70 -24.19
N HIS A 297 -10.78 -6.21 -23.16
CA HIS A 297 -9.32 -6.20 -23.07
C HIS A 297 -8.81 -7.43 -22.30
N GLN A 298 -7.54 -7.77 -22.52
CA GLN A 298 -6.86 -8.77 -21.68
C GLN A 298 -6.39 -8.13 -20.38
N VAL A 299 -6.55 -8.87 -19.27
CA VAL A 299 -6.10 -8.47 -17.94
C VAL A 299 -5.12 -9.51 -17.39
N VAL A 300 -3.94 -9.04 -16.97
CA VAL A 300 -3.00 -9.77 -16.13
C VAL A 300 -3.23 -9.32 -14.69
N ALA A 301 -3.57 -10.25 -13.81
CA ALA A 301 -3.60 -9.99 -12.38
C ALA A 301 -2.23 -10.35 -11.78
N LEU A 302 -1.60 -9.39 -11.13
CA LEU A 302 -0.42 -9.64 -10.30
C LEU A 302 -0.82 -10.47 -9.06
N PRO A 303 0.14 -11.07 -8.31
CA PRO A 303 -0.17 -11.56 -6.98
C PRO A 303 -0.61 -10.41 -6.09
N PHE A 304 -1.56 -10.66 -5.18
CA PHE A 304 -2.14 -9.63 -4.30
C PHE A 304 -1.05 -8.86 -3.53
N GLY A 305 -1.00 -7.54 -3.70
CA GLY A 305 -0.01 -6.64 -3.08
C GLY A 305 1.33 -6.57 -3.81
N ASP A 306 1.42 -7.16 -5.01
CA ASP A 306 2.61 -7.22 -5.88
C ASP A 306 3.94 -7.50 -5.13
N PRO A 307 4.12 -8.71 -4.57
CA PRO A 307 5.32 -9.05 -3.79
C PRO A 307 6.63 -8.95 -4.58
N ASP A 308 7.65 -8.36 -3.97
CA ASP A 308 9.00 -8.24 -4.50
C ASP A 308 9.75 -9.58 -4.48
N ILE A 309 9.50 -10.36 -5.53
CA ILE A 309 10.11 -11.67 -5.78
C ILE A 309 11.64 -11.64 -5.85
N ALA A 310 12.26 -10.48 -6.11
CA ALA A 310 13.72 -10.35 -6.11
C ALA A 310 14.26 -10.21 -4.68
N SER A 311 13.64 -9.37 -3.86
CA SER A 311 13.93 -9.27 -2.42
C SER A 311 13.74 -10.62 -1.72
N LEU A 312 12.62 -11.30 -1.98
CA LEU A 312 12.35 -12.66 -1.51
C LEU A 312 13.46 -13.65 -1.93
N ALA A 313 13.87 -13.65 -3.20
CA ALA A 313 14.89 -14.57 -3.72
C ALA A 313 16.28 -14.35 -3.12
N HIS A 314 16.68 -13.08 -2.91
CA HIS A 314 17.99 -12.75 -2.37
C HIS A 314 18.04 -12.89 -0.84
N HIS A 315 16.96 -12.55 -0.13
CA HIS A 315 16.96 -12.36 1.33
C HIS A 315 16.13 -13.36 2.15
N ALA A 316 15.05 -13.95 1.63
CA ALA A 316 14.17 -14.88 2.37
C ALA A 316 14.68 -16.35 2.39
N LYS A 317 15.99 -16.57 2.30
CA LYS A 317 16.58 -17.90 2.09
C LYS A 317 16.31 -18.84 3.27
N GLY A 318 15.67 -19.98 2.98
CA GLY A 318 15.31 -21.00 3.96
C GLY A 318 13.89 -20.89 4.53
N GLN A 319 13.16 -19.82 4.21
CA GLN A 319 11.83 -19.53 4.78
C GLN A 319 10.73 -20.01 3.82
N THR A 320 10.32 -21.28 3.97
CA THR A 320 9.29 -21.88 3.11
C THR A 320 7.88 -21.31 3.32
N SER A 321 7.65 -20.64 4.46
CA SER A 321 6.46 -19.83 4.73
C SER A 321 6.22 -18.80 3.63
N ASP A 322 7.27 -18.14 3.17
CA ASP A 322 7.19 -16.92 2.38
C ASP A 322 6.85 -17.25 0.92
N LEU A 323 7.35 -18.38 0.41
CA LEU A 323 6.95 -18.93 -0.90
C LEU A 323 5.48 -19.37 -0.92
N ASN A 324 4.97 -19.95 0.17
CA ASN A 324 3.56 -20.29 0.30
C ASN A 324 2.68 -19.04 0.43
N LEU A 325 3.17 -17.98 1.07
CA LEU A 325 2.51 -16.68 1.15
C LEU A 325 2.31 -16.10 -0.27
N VAL A 326 3.37 -15.96 -1.07
CA VAL A 326 3.27 -15.43 -2.45
C VAL A 326 2.35 -16.28 -3.31
N LYS A 327 2.46 -17.61 -3.25
CA LYS A 327 1.56 -18.53 -3.98
C LYS A 327 0.09 -18.33 -3.58
N THR A 328 -0.18 -18.07 -2.31
CA THR A 328 -1.53 -17.73 -1.83
C THR A 328 -1.98 -16.36 -2.32
N GLY A 329 -1.06 -15.39 -2.37
CA GLY A 329 -1.27 -14.07 -2.99
C GLY A 329 -1.63 -14.16 -4.47
N THR A 330 -1.04 -15.08 -5.25
CA THR A 330 -1.41 -15.33 -6.66
C THR A 330 -2.85 -15.82 -6.78
N ALA A 331 -3.26 -16.78 -5.96
CA ALA A 331 -4.63 -17.31 -5.97
C ALA A 331 -5.66 -16.27 -5.52
N LEU A 332 -5.36 -15.54 -4.43
CA LEU A 332 -6.17 -14.42 -3.94
C LEU A 332 -6.28 -13.31 -5.00
N GLY A 333 -5.18 -13.03 -5.70
CA GLY A 333 -5.13 -12.04 -6.76
C GLY A 333 -6.08 -12.35 -7.90
N LYS A 334 -6.06 -13.60 -8.40
CA LYS A 334 -7.02 -14.07 -9.41
C LYS A 334 -8.47 -13.84 -8.97
N THR A 335 -8.83 -14.35 -7.80
CA THR A 335 -10.21 -14.27 -7.30
C THR A 335 -10.65 -12.81 -7.11
N THR A 336 -9.75 -11.95 -6.63
CA THR A 336 -10.03 -10.53 -6.41
C THR A 336 -10.30 -9.81 -7.72
N VAL A 337 -9.42 -9.94 -8.74
CA VAL A 337 -9.58 -9.28 -10.03
C VAL A 337 -10.80 -9.82 -10.79
N ASP A 338 -10.97 -11.14 -10.87
CA ASP A 338 -12.07 -11.77 -11.60
C ASP A 338 -13.44 -11.40 -10.98
N LEU A 339 -13.55 -11.41 -9.64
CA LEU A 339 -14.79 -11.09 -8.93
C LEU A 339 -15.13 -9.60 -9.00
N ILE A 340 -14.13 -8.73 -8.77
CA ILE A 340 -14.37 -7.28 -8.72
C ILE A 340 -14.66 -6.74 -10.11
N LEU A 341 -13.94 -7.15 -11.15
CA LEU A 341 -14.08 -6.61 -12.51
C LEU A 341 -15.03 -7.42 -13.41
N GLY A 342 -15.33 -8.68 -13.08
CA GLY A 342 -16.17 -9.55 -13.92
C GLY A 342 -15.46 -10.10 -15.16
N VAL A 343 -14.14 -10.25 -15.09
CA VAL A 343 -13.27 -10.67 -16.21
C VAL A 343 -12.65 -12.05 -15.98
N GLN A 344 -11.86 -12.54 -16.93
CA GLN A 344 -11.01 -13.72 -16.78
C GLN A 344 -9.54 -13.31 -16.88
N SER A 345 -8.89 -13.11 -15.73
CA SER A 345 -7.49 -12.67 -15.65
C SER A 345 -6.48 -13.80 -15.84
N LEU A 346 -5.34 -13.45 -16.43
CA LEU A 346 -4.10 -14.26 -16.46
C LEU A 346 -3.32 -14.04 -15.16
N THR A 347 -2.93 -15.12 -14.47
CA THR A 347 -2.32 -15.03 -13.12
C THR A 347 -1.07 -15.89 -12.94
N ASN A 348 -0.63 -16.57 -13.99
CA ASN A 348 0.59 -17.38 -14.07
C ASN A 348 1.83 -16.54 -14.47
N VAL A 349 1.75 -15.22 -14.25
CA VAL A 349 2.74 -14.23 -14.69
C VAL A 349 3.44 -13.63 -13.48
N ALA A 350 4.77 -13.69 -13.47
CA ALA A 350 5.60 -12.94 -12.55
C ALA A 350 6.20 -11.71 -13.26
N TRP A 351 6.17 -10.56 -12.60
CA TRP A 351 6.84 -9.35 -13.05
C TRP A 351 7.84 -8.95 -11.96
N PRO A 352 9.15 -9.18 -12.11
CA PRO A 352 10.17 -8.53 -11.29
C PRO A 352 10.21 -7.02 -11.58
N VAL A 353 10.74 -6.23 -10.64
CA VAL A 353 11.04 -4.81 -10.87
C VAL A 353 12.03 -4.67 -12.02
N ASP A 354 11.76 -3.76 -12.95
CA ASP A 354 12.50 -3.54 -14.20
C ASP A 354 12.69 -4.79 -15.09
N GLY A 355 11.94 -5.87 -14.83
CA GLY A 355 12.20 -7.17 -15.45
C GLY A 355 13.60 -7.73 -15.12
N ALA A 356 14.22 -7.30 -14.01
CA ALA A 356 15.51 -7.78 -13.56
C ALA A 356 15.41 -9.21 -13.00
N ILE A 357 16.13 -10.15 -13.61
CA ILE A 357 16.10 -11.57 -13.24
C ILE A 357 17.48 -12.11 -12.92
N ASP A 358 17.51 -13.16 -12.11
CA ASP A 358 18.65 -14.04 -11.89
C ASP A 358 18.11 -15.48 -11.63
N PRO A 359 18.96 -16.51 -11.43
CA PRO A 359 18.50 -17.89 -11.28
C PRO A 359 17.65 -18.10 -10.00
N SER A 360 17.86 -17.29 -8.97
CA SER A 360 17.08 -17.32 -7.72
C SER A 360 15.73 -16.62 -7.88
N VAL A 361 15.66 -15.46 -8.55
CA VAL A 361 14.40 -14.77 -8.88
C VAL A 361 13.51 -15.67 -9.75
N VAL A 362 14.09 -16.30 -10.78
CA VAL A 362 13.41 -17.28 -11.64
C VAL A 362 12.98 -18.54 -10.85
N SER A 363 13.70 -18.90 -9.78
CA SER A 363 13.29 -20.01 -8.91
C SER A 363 12.10 -19.64 -8.01
N VAL A 364 12.08 -18.43 -7.44
CA VAL A 364 10.97 -17.94 -6.61
C VAL A 364 9.70 -17.75 -7.43
N ALA A 365 9.81 -17.16 -8.64
CA ALA A 365 8.68 -17.01 -9.56
C ALA A 365 8.01 -18.37 -9.86
N ARG A 366 8.79 -19.38 -10.24
CA ARG A 366 8.29 -20.75 -10.50
C ARG A 366 7.70 -21.41 -9.26
N ALA A 367 8.36 -21.31 -8.10
CA ALA A 367 7.85 -21.86 -6.85
C ALA A 367 6.51 -21.22 -6.43
N SER A 368 6.31 -19.94 -6.77
CA SER A 368 5.08 -19.18 -6.52
C SER A 368 3.96 -19.46 -7.54
N GLY A 369 4.23 -20.28 -8.57
CA GLY A 369 3.25 -20.72 -9.57
C GLY A 369 3.30 -20.00 -10.92
N ALA A 370 4.29 -19.15 -11.18
CA ALA A 370 4.45 -18.50 -12.48
C ALA A 370 5.20 -19.40 -13.49
N ASP A 371 4.60 -19.59 -14.67
CA ASP A 371 5.25 -20.19 -15.84
C ASP A 371 5.67 -19.13 -16.88
N GLN A 372 5.25 -17.88 -16.69
CA GLN A 372 5.65 -16.73 -17.49
C GLN A 372 6.33 -15.67 -16.62
N ILE A 373 7.43 -15.08 -17.12
CA ILE A 373 8.17 -14.01 -16.42
C ILE A 373 8.37 -12.84 -17.36
N ILE A 374 7.83 -11.67 -17.03
CA ILE A 374 8.08 -10.42 -17.74
C ILE A 374 9.50 -9.96 -17.37
N THR A 375 10.46 -10.13 -18.28
CA THR A 375 11.85 -9.67 -18.13
C THR A 375 12.11 -8.53 -19.12
N ARG A 376 13.22 -7.80 -18.99
CA ARG A 376 13.60 -6.73 -19.92
C ARG A 376 14.96 -7.01 -20.56
N ASN A 377 15.17 -6.57 -21.80
CA ASN A 377 16.35 -6.98 -22.58
C ASN A 377 17.67 -6.30 -22.14
N ASP A 378 17.63 -5.34 -21.20
CA ASP A 378 18.80 -4.83 -20.47
C ASP A 378 19.24 -5.76 -19.31
N SER A 379 18.35 -6.66 -18.89
CA SER A 379 18.56 -7.77 -17.93
C SER A 379 18.87 -9.08 -18.69
N LEU A 380 17.95 -9.57 -19.53
CA LEU A 380 18.16 -10.73 -20.41
C LEU A 380 18.68 -10.26 -21.77
N ARG A 381 19.97 -9.90 -21.80
CA ARG A 381 20.64 -9.32 -22.98
C ARG A 381 20.85 -10.32 -24.10
N GLU A 382 20.66 -9.85 -25.33
CA GLU A 382 20.94 -10.61 -26.55
C GLU A 382 22.45 -10.72 -26.83
N HIS A 383 22.84 -11.66 -27.71
CA HIS A 383 24.23 -11.81 -28.14
C HIS A 383 24.64 -10.68 -29.11
N ALA A 384 25.88 -10.19 -29.01
CA ALA A 384 26.40 -9.10 -29.85
C ALA A 384 26.46 -9.39 -31.36
N THR A 385 26.20 -10.63 -31.77
CA THR A 385 26.11 -11.07 -33.17
C THR A 385 24.68 -11.05 -33.72
N LEU A 386 23.69 -10.64 -32.93
CA LEU A 386 22.29 -10.56 -33.32
C LEU A 386 22.01 -9.19 -33.92
N ASP A 387 21.53 -9.18 -35.17
CA ASP A 387 21.40 -8.03 -36.06
C ASP A 387 20.00 -7.39 -36.05
N HIS A 388 19.08 -7.95 -35.26
CA HIS A 388 17.68 -7.54 -35.19
C HIS A 388 17.09 -7.74 -33.79
N THR A 389 16.03 -7.01 -33.49
CA THR A 389 15.21 -7.15 -32.28
C THR A 389 14.34 -8.41 -32.41
N PRO A 390 14.48 -9.46 -31.55
CA PRO A 390 13.79 -10.74 -31.75
C PRO A 390 12.53 -10.88 -30.89
N THR A 391 11.47 -11.52 -31.44
CA THR A 391 10.15 -11.76 -30.80
C THR A 391 10.24 -12.04 -29.30
N SER A 392 9.64 -11.24 -28.42
CA SER A 392 9.86 -11.24 -26.96
C SER A 392 9.82 -12.59 -26.24
N ALA A 393 9.04 -13.59 -26.69
CA ALA A 393 9.00 -14.90 -26.05
C ALA A 393 10.35 -15.66 -26.13
N ARG A 394 10.81 -16.17 -24.98
CA ARG A 394 12.01 -17.01 -24.81
C ARG A 394 11.68 -18.18 -23.89
N SER A 395 11.90 -19.43 -24.30
CA SER A 395 11.98 -20.52 -23.32
C SER A 395 13.29 -20.37 -22.52
N ILE A 396 13.22 -20.34 -21.19
CA ILE A 396 14.40 -20.25 -20.31
C ILE A 396 14.63 -21.54 -19.50
N GLY A 397 13.99 -22.64 -19.92
CA GLY A 397 14.03 -23.93 -19.26
C GLY A 397 13.03 -24.07 -18.10
N GLY A 398 12.95 -25.28 -17.53
CA GLY A 398 12.08 -25.56 -16.38
C GLY A 398 10.57 -25.43 -16.62
N GLY A 399 10.13 -25.38 -17.89
CA GLY A 399 8.74 -25.11 -18.27
C GLY A 399 8.39 -23.62 -18.34
N THR A 400 9.35 -22.71 -18.17
CA THR A 400 9.10 -21.28 -18.06
C THR A 400 9.45 -20.50 -19.33
N THR A 401 8.54 -19.60 -19.71
CA THR A 401 8.74 -18.61 -20.76
C THR A 401 9.10 -17.26 -20.14
N ALA A 402 10.27 -16.73 -20.48
CA ALA A 402 10.54 -15.32 -20.27
C ALA A 402 9.96 -14.50 -21.43
N VAL A 403 9.20 -13.46 -21.12
CA VAL A 403 8.72 -12.47 -22.08
C VAL A 403 9.69 -11.30 -22.01
N ASN A 404 10.67 -11.28 -22.92
CA ASN A 404 11.75 -10.31 -22.96
C ASN A 404 11.27 -9.00 -23.61
N THR A 405 10.92 -8.03 -22.77
CA THR A 405 10.43 -6.72 -23.16
C THR A 405 11.56 -5.84 -23.68
N ASP A 406 11.23 -4.92 -24.59
CA ASP A 406 12.24 -4.03 -25.17
C ASP A 406 12.57 -2.88 -24.21
N ALA A 407 13.82 -2.76 -23.77
CA ALA A 407 14.21 -1.78 -22.76
C ALA A 407 14.05 -0.34 -23.22
N VAL A 408 14.36 -0.04 -24.49
CA VAL A 408 14.31 1.32 -25.04
C VAL A 408 12.85 1.76 -25.04
N LEU A 409 11.98 1.06 -25.77
CA LEU A 409 10.54 1.34 -25.81
C LEU A 409 9.87 1.40 -24.42
N SER A 410 10.37 0.61 -23.47
CA SER A 410 9.85 0.56 -22.10
C SER A 410 10.34 1.70 -21.19
N THR A 411 11.37 2.45 -21.60
CA THR A 411 11.98 3.56 -20.84
C THR A 411 12.02 4.90 -21.58
N ASP A 412 11.57 4.97 -22.86
CA ASP A 412 11.44 6.21 -23.65
C ASP A 412 10.68 7.33 -22.89
N PHE A 413 9.73 6.94 -22.03
CA PHE A 413 8.87 7.85 -21.26
C PHE A 413 9.35 8.09 -19.83
N ASP A 414 10.53 7.62 -19.43
CA ASP A 414 11.10 7.88 -18.11
C ASP A 414 11.46 9.37 -17.93
N GLY A 415 11.26 9.90 -16.73
CA GLY A 415 11.58 11.29 -16.38
C GLY A 415 10.43 12.29 -16.57
N ASP A 416 10.76 13.59 -16.61
CA ASP A 416 9.77 14.67 -16.56
C ASP A 416 9.06 14.91 -17.90
N MET A 417 8.02 14.12 -18.17
CA MET A 417 7.13 14.31 -19.32
C MET A 417 6.16 15.50 -19.18
N SER A 418 6.19 16.26 -18.07
CA SER A 418 5.43 17.53 -17.99
C SER A 418 5.98 18.61 -18.92
N LYS A 419 7.24 18.45 -19.37
CA LYS A 419 7.85 19.32 -20.39
C LYS A 419 7.40 18.86 -21.78
N PRO A 420 6.75 19.73 -22.59
CA PRO A 420 6.30 19.36 -23.94
C PRO A 420 7.40 18.84 -24.84
N GLN A 421 8.64 19.33 -24.69
CA GLN A 421 9.79 18.82 -25.43
C GLN A 421 10.12 17.36 -25.09
N ASN A 422 10.13 17.00 -23.81
CA ASN A 422 10.48 15.63 -23.38
C ASN A 422 9.43 14.65 -23.90
N ALA A 423 8.15 14.94 -23.65
CA ALA A 423 7.04 14.13 -24.17
C ALA A 423 7.05 14.07 -25.70
N GLY A 424 7.24 15.21 -26.36
CA GLY A 424 7.27 15.32 -27.82
C GLY A 424 8.39 14.51 -28.47
N LEU A 425 9.57 14.43 -27.85
CA LEU A 425 10.70 13.62 -28.28
C LEU A 425 10.52 12.13 -27.96
N ALA A 426 10.07 11.79 -26.76
CA ALA A 426 9.80 10.40 -26.34
C ALA A 426 8.78 9.72 -27.25
N ILE A 427 7.66 10.40 -27.57
CA ILE A 427 6.68 9.93 -28.57
C ILE A 427 7.35 9.68 -29.92
N GLN A 428 8.30 10.53 -30.29
CA GLN A 428 8.89 10.52 -31.62
C GLN A 428 9.99 9.46 -31.77
N ASP A 429 10.77 9.21 -30.72
CA ASP A 429 11.71 8.08 -30.68
C ASP A 429 10.94 6.76 -30.66
N TYR A 430 9.92 6.60 -29.81
CA TYR A 430 9.07 5.40 -29.79
C TYR A 430 8.53 5.02 -31.19
N LEU A 431 8.07 6.00 -31.97
CA LEU A 431 7.61 5.79 -33.35
C LEU A 431 8.76 5.47 -34.33
N ALA A 432 9.94 6.06 -34.13
CA ALA A 432 11.14 5.75 -34.89
C ALA A 432 11.67 4.34 -34.58
N GLN A 433 11.79 3.97 -33.32
CA GLN A 433 12.21 2.66 -32.82
C GLN A 433 11.27 1.55 -33.33
N THR A 434 9.95 1.71 -33.25
CA THR A 434 8.99 0.71 -33.75
C THR A 434 9.04 0.53 -35.28
N LEU A 435 9.31 1.60 -36.04
CA LEU A 435 9.58 1.52 -37.47
C LEU A 435 10.88 0.75 -37.74
N LEU A 436 11.98 1.12 -37.07
CA LEU A 436 13.28 0.47 -37.23
C LEU A 436 13.23 -1.01 -36.87
N ILE A 437 12.58 -1.37 -35.74
CA ILE A 437 12.32 -2.76 -35.36
C ILE A 437 11.71 -3.50 -36.55
N THR A 438 10.67 -2.96 -37.19
CA THR A 438 10.00 -3.61 -38.33
C THR A 438 10.96 -3.78 -39.52
N LEU A 439 11.73 -2.75 -39.85
CA LEU A 439 12.67 -2.73 -40.98
C LEU A 439 13.93 -3.60 -40.77
N GLU A 440 14.30 -3.97 -39.54
CA GLU A 440 15.42 -4.89 -39.27
C GLU A 440 15.24 -6.28 -39.89
N ALA A 441 14.00 -6.76 -40.01
CA ALA A 441 13.67 -8.05 -40.62
C ALA A 441 12.26 -8.00 -41.23
N PRO A 442 12.08 -7.36 -42.40
CA PRO A 442 10.77 -7.03 -42.97
C PRO A 442 9.95 -8.26 -43.37
N ASP A 443 10.59 -9.38 -43.71
CA ASP A 443 9.91 -10.63 -44.05
C ASP A 443 9.40 -11.42 -42.84
N THR A 444 9.68 -10.96 -41.61
CA THR A 444 9.39 -11.69 -40.37
C THR A 444 8.50 -10.87 -39.44
N GLN A 445 7.22 -11.26 -39.36
CA GLN A 445 6.30 -10.75 -38.34
C GLN A 445 6.79 -11.21 -36.95
N ARG A 446 7.32 -10.26 -36.18
CA ARG A 446 7.77 -10.45 -34.81
C ARG A 446 6.73 -9.92 -33.83
N SER A 447 6.77 -10.40 -32.60
CA SER A 447 5.94 -9.87 -31.49
C SER A 447 6.82 -9.27 -30.41
N ILE A 448 6.65 -7.98 -30.13
CA ILE A 448 7.45 -7.19 -29.20
C ILE A 448 6.55 -6.69 -28.07
N VAL A 449 6.99 -6.88 -26.83
CA VAL A 449 6.28 -6.42 -25.64
C VAL A 449 6.98 -5.21 -25.04
N VAL A 450 6.20 -4.19 -24.69
CA VAL A 450 6.63 -2.97 -23.99
C VAL A 450 6.04 -2.99 -22.59
N ALA A 451 6.88 -2.81 -21.57
CA ALA A 451 6.49 -2.86 -20.16
C ALA A 451 7.01 -1.61 -19.43
N PRO A 452 6.20 -0.53 -19.33
CA PRO A 452 6.64 0.73 -18.72
C PRO A 452 6.84 0.60 -17.20
N GLN A 453 7.36 1.65 -16.58
CA GLN A 453 7.43 1.78 -15.12
C GLN A 453 6.08 1.49 -14.43
N ARG A 454 6.12 0.89 -13.24
CA ARG A 454 4.93 0.44 -12.46
C ARG A 454 3.89 1.54 -12.22
N MET A 455 4.37 2.73 -11.87
CA MET A 455 3.55 3.88 -11.50
C MET A 455 3.89 5.07 -12.43
N PRO A 456 3.37 5.09 -13.67
CA PRO A 456 3.58 6.22 -14.58
C PRO A 456 2.82 7.45 -14.08
N SER A 457 3.47 8.62 -14.08
CA SER A 457 2.80 9.89 -13.77
C SER A 457 1.77 10.27 -14.85
N ILE A 458 0.85 11.20 -14.52
CA ILE A 458 -0.17 11.73 -15.44
C ILE A 458 0.44 12.17 -16.79
N ALA A 459 1.61 12.81 -16.78
CA ALA A 459 2.26 13.30 -17.99
C ALA A 459 2.88 12.16 -18.82
N GLN A 460 3.45 11.16 -18.16
CA GLN A 460 3.98 9.96 -18.81
C GLN A 460 2.85 9.12 -19.43
N ALA A 461 1.74 8.92 -18.70
CA ALA A 461 0.54 8.26 -19.21
C ALA A 461 0.02 8.91 -20.50
N LYS A 462 -0.07 10.23 -20.54
CA LYS A 462 -0.46 11.00 -21.74
C LYS A 462 0.51 10.82 -22.90
N ALA A 463 1.82 10.87 -22.64
CA ALA A 463 2.83 10.68 -23.67
C ALA A 463 2.80 9.25 -24.27
N MET A 464 2.75 8.23 -23.41
CA MET A 464 2.58 6.83 -23.81
C MET A 464 1.31 6.64 -24.64
N ALA A 465 0.18 7.19 -24.21
CA ALA A 465 -1.09 7.07 -24.94
C ALA A 465 -1.03 7.62 -26.36
N VAL A 466 -0.40 8.78 -26.56
CA VAL A 466 -0.21 9.37 -27.90
C VAL A 466 0.71 8.50 -28.76
N ALA A 467 1.79 7.96 -28.19
CA ALA A 467 2.74 7.12 -28.91
C ALA A 467 2.13 5.76 -29.30
N ILE A 468 1.39 5.12 -28.39
CA ILE A 468 0.69 3.85 -28.63
C ILE A 468 -0.37 4.03 -29.72
N ALA A 469 -1.22 5.06 -29.63
CA ALA A 469 -2.25 5.34 -30.64
C ALA A 469 -1.64 5.65 -32.02
N ALA A 470 -0.55 6.43 -32.06
CA ALA A 470 0.14 6.72 -33.31
C ALA A 470 0.78 5.47 -33.93
N ALA A 471 1.39 4.60 -33.12
CA ALA A 471 1.96 3.33 -33.59
C ALA A 471 0.89 2.36 -34.11
N ASP A 472 -0.24 2.22 -33.41
CA ASP A 472 -1.37 1.39 -33.86
C ASP A 472 -2.01 1.89 -35.17
N SER A 473 -1.99 3.21 -35.39
CA SER A 473 -2.42 3.82 -36.67
C SER A 473 -1.40 3.72 -37.82
N SER A 474 -0.20 3.17 -37.58
CA SER A 474 0.87 3.11 -38.55
C SER A 474 0.72 1.95 -39.54
N GLN A 475 1.55 1.92 -40.59
CA GLN A 475 1.57 0.82 -41.57
C GLN A 475 2.59 -0.29 -41.22
N TRP A 476 3.38 -0.12 -40.16
CA TRP A 476 4.46 -1.03 -39.78
C TRP A 476 4.22 -1.77 -38.46
N ALA A 477 3.20 -1.40 -37.69
CA ALA A 477 2.83 -2.06 -36.45
C ALA A 477 1.36 -2.51 -36.46
N GLU A 478 1.07 -3.58 -35.74
CA GLU A 478 -0.30 -4.03 -35.42
C GLU A 478 -0.36 -4.38 -33.93
N SER A 479 -1.49 -4.16 -33.26
CA SER A 479 -1.59 -4.47 -31.82
C SER A 479 -1.85 -5.94 -31.52
N ALA A 480 -1.30 -6.43 -30.40
CA ALA A 480 -1.51 -7.80 -29.91
C ALA A 480 -1.61 -7.85 -28.38
N ASP A 481 -2.36 -8.81 -27.84
CA ASP A 481 -2.42 -9.07 -26.40
C ASP A 481 -1.19 -9.83 -25.86
N TYR A 482 -0.92 -9.70 -24.56
CA TYR A 482 0.22 -10.34 -23.90
C TYR A 482 0.18 -11.87 -23.96
N GLY A 483 -0.97 -12.50 -23.84
CA GLY A 483 -1.15 -13.95 -23.98
C GLY A 483 -0.76 -14.47 -25.38
N THR A 484 -1.03 -13.68 -26.42
CA THR A 484 -0.58 -13.92 -27.80
C THR A 484 0.93 -13.72 -27.93
N ALA A 485 1.49 -12.64 -27.37
CA ALA A 485 2.93 -12.38 -27.40
C ALA A 485 3.75 -13.45 -26.62
N ALA A 486 3.29 -13.86 -25.44
CA ALA A 486 3.94 -14.88 -24.61
C ALA A 486 3.88 -16.30 -25.22
N LYS A 487 2.94 -16.55 -26.14
CA LYS A 487 2.82 -17.80 -26.92
C LYS A 487 3.43 -17.69 -28.32
N ALA A 488 3.97 -16.53 -28.70
CA ALA A 488 4.59 -16.35 -30.00
C ALA A 488 5.79 -17.29 -30.17
N LYS A 489 6.07 -17.70 -31.42
CA LYS A 489 7.22 -18.55 -31.71
C LYS A 489 8.51 -17.81 -31.35
N ALA A 490 9.23 -18.34 -30.37
CA ALA A 490 10.52 -17.80 -29.95
C ALA A 490 11.53 -17.78 -31.11
N ASP A 491 12.37 -16.74 -31.14
CA ASP A 491 13.48 -16.67 -32.09
C ASP A 491 14.60 -17.65 -31.69
N PRO A 492 15.05 -18.55 -32.58
CA PRO A 492 16.05 -19.56 -32.27
C PRO A 492 17.49 -19.03 -32.12
N LYS A 493 17.76 -17.77 -32.51
CA LYS A 493 19.09 -17.12 -32.37
C LYS A 493 19.20 -16.28 -31.09
N ALA A 494 18.09 -16.00 -30.42
CA ALA A 494 18.05 -15.11 -29.27
C ALA A 494 18.59 -15.77 -27.99
N ASN A 495 18.91 -14.97 -26.97
CA ASN A 495 19.46 -15.47 -25.72
C ASN A 495 18.39 -16.11 -24.83
N HIS A 496 18.55 -17.42 -24.60
CA HIS A 496 17.69 -18.23 -23.71
C HIS A 496 18.26 -18.40 -22.29
N LYS A 497 19.42 -17.82 -21.99
CA LYS A 497 20.15 -18.05 -20.75
C LYS A 497 19.93 -16.93 -19.74
N VAL A 498 19.27 -17.28 -18.63
CA VAL A 498 19.15 -16.43 -17.43
C VAL A 498 20.54 -15.94 -16.98
N PRO A 499 20.73 -14.62 -16.77
CA PRO A 499 22.01 -14.07 -16.33
C PRO A 499 22.35 -14.52 -14.89
N SER A 500 23.62 -14.39 -14.48
CA SER A 500 24.06 -14.76 -13.12
C SER A 500 23.65 -13.72 -12.08
N SER A 501 23.56 -14.11 -10.80
CA SER A 501 23.23 -13.21 -9.66
C SER A 501 24.11 -11.97 -9.54
N SER A 502 25.36 -12.06 -10.01
CA SER A 502 26.31 -10.94 -10.09
C SER A 502 25.95 -9.87 -11.13
N ALA A 503 25.14 -10.22 -12.13
CA ALA A 503 24.70 -9.31 -13.19
C ALA A 503 23.40 -8.56 -12.83
N TYR A 504 22.65 -9.03 -11.83
CA TYR A 504 21.46 -8.33 -11.33
C TYR A 504 21.84 -6.89 -10.88
N PRO A 505 21.11 -5.84 -11.31
CA PRO A 505 21.54 -4.44 -11.15
C PRO A 505 21.85 -4.01 -9.71
N LYS A 506 22.98 -3.33 -9.52
CA LYS A 506 23.38 -2.78 -8.21
C LYS A 506 22.49 -1.65 -7.71
N SER A 507 21.81 -0.93 -8.61
CA SER A 507 20.79 0.08 -8.26
C SER A 507 19.58 -0.59 -7.61
N LEU A 508 18.99 -1.56 -8.29
CA LEU A 508 17.83 -2.31 -7.80
C LEU A 508 18.16 -3.08 -6.51
N ARG A 509 19.36 -3.67 -6.39
CA ARG A 509 19.75 -4.38 -5.16
C ARG A 509 19.87 -3.47 -3.92
N LYS A 510 20.05 -2.17 -4.09
CA LYS A 510 20.04 -1.21 -2.97
C LYS A 510 18.62 -0.83 -2.51
N GLN A 511 17.60 -1.20 -3.27
CA GLN A 511 16.19 -0.93 -3.02
C GLN A 511 15.43 -2.23 -2.69
N GLU A 512 16.15 -3.32 -2.43
CA GLU A 512 15.55 -4.59 -2.00
C GLU A 512 15.19 -4.54 -0.51
N LEU A 513 14.09 -5.19 -0.14
CA LEU A 513 13.65 -5.33 1.25
C LEU A 513 14.73 -6.06 2.06
N PRO A 514 15.13 -5.56 3.24
CA PRO A 514 16.25 -6.11 3.99
C PRO A 514 15.97 -7.53 4.51
N VAL A 515 17.03 -8.29 4.81
CA VAL A 515 16.91 -9.64 5.45
C VAL A 515 16.08 -9.59 6.73
N ASP A 516 16.21 -8.51 7.49
CA ASP A 516 15.47 -8.28 8.73
C ASP A 516 13.95 -8.17 8.51
N ALA A 517 13.50 -7.76 7.32
CA ALA A 517 12.09 -7.74 6.93
C ALA A 517 11.48 -9.15 6.98
N PHE A 518 12.11 -10.09 6.26
CA PHE A 518 11.63 -11.45 6.16
C PHE A 518 11.74 -12.18 7.51
N ARG A 519 12.80 -11.92 8.29
CA ARG A 519 12.91 -12.45 9.67
C ARG A 519 11.75 -11.96 10.56
N GLN A 520 11.43 -10.67 10.54
CA GLN A 520 10.32 -10.10 11.31
C GLN A 520 8.96 -10.68 10.88
N LEU A 521 8.72 -10.83 9.57
CA LEU A 521 7.49 -11.45 9.06
C LEU A 521 7.38 -12.93 9.43
N HIS A 522 8.50 -13.67 9.46
CA HIS A 522 8.52 -15.06 9.92
C HIS A 522 8.27 -15.17 11.44
N GLU A 523 8.85 -14.29 12.27
CA GLU A 523 8.56 -14.21 13.71
C GLU A 523 7.07 -13.89 13.97
N VAL A 524 6.49 -12.94 13.23
CA VAL A 524 5.04 -12.66 13.24
C VAL A 524 4.24 -13.91 12.85
N GLN A 525 4.63 -14.62 11.80
CA GLN A 525 3.92 -15.84 11.35
C GLN A 525 3.99 -16.97 12.39
N LEU A 526 5.11 -17.14 13.11
CA LEU A 526 5.23 -18.09 14.21
C LEU A 526 4.30 -17.71 15.39
N ASN A 527 4.39 -16.46 15.85
CA ASN A 527 3.55 -15.95 16.94
C ASN A 527 2.05 -16.00 16.60
N LEU A 528 1.70 -15.75 15.32
CA LEU A 528 0.33 -15.86 14.82
C LEU A 528 -0.16 -17.31 14.86
N ASN A 529 0.67 -18.29 14.51
CA ASN A 529 0.30 -19.71 14.60
C ASN A 529 0.01 -20.12 16.04
N ASP A 530 0.84 -19.66 17.00
CA ASP A 530 0.65 -19.92 18.42
C ASP A 530 -0.58 -19.20 19.00
N PHE A 531 -0.90 -17.99 18.54
CA PHE A 531 -2.12 -17.27 18.94
C PHE A 531 -3.39 -17.91 18.37
N VAL A 532 -3.38 -18.34 17.11
CA VAL A 532 -4.57 -18.86 16.40
C VAL A 532 -5.09 -20.18 16.99
N VAL A 533 -4.33 -20.87 17.85
CA VAL A 533 -4.81 -22.09 18.54
C VAL A 533 -5.91 -21.82 19.57
N ILE A 534 -6.00 -20.61 20.13
CA ILE A 534 -7.00 -20.25 21.16
C ILE A 534 -8.29 -19.66 20.59
N LEU A 535 -8.32 -19.37 19.27
CA LEU A 535 -9.41 -18.68 18.60
C LEU A 535 -10.48 -19.66 18.08
N THR A 536 -11.75 -19.31 18.30
CA THR A 536 -12.89 -20.07 17.72
C THR A 536 -13.14 -19.71 16.25
N ILE A 537 -12.96 -18.45 15.86
CA ILE A 537 -13.15 -17.93 14.50
C ILE A 537 -11.81 -17.44 13.96
N LYS A 538 -10.94 -18.40 13.60
CA LYS A 538 -9.55 -18.18 13.18
C LYS A 538 -9.41 -17.18 12.03
N ASP A 539 -10.31 -17.23 11.06
CA ASP A 539 -10.25 -16.41 9.85
C ASP A 539 -10.43 -14.91 10.10
N ARG A 540 -11.02 -14.51 11.24
CA ARG A 540 -11.04 -13.08 11.66
C ARG A 540 -9.64 -12.51 11.90
N VAL A 541 -8.63 -13.36 12.11
CA VAL A 541 -7.24 -12.95 12.35
C VAL A 541 -6.33 -13.44 11.22
N THR A 542 -6.41 -14.70 10.80
CA THR A 542 -5.50 -15.24 9.77
C THR A 542 -5.65 -14.55 8.42
N VAL A 543 -6.86 -14.08 8.05
CA VAL A 543 -7.10 -13.41 6.75
C VAL A 543 -6.50 -12.00 6.72
N PRO A 544 -6.79 -11.08 7.67
CA PRO A 544 -6.12 -9.78 7.72
C PRO A 544 -4.60 -9.88 7.79
N PHE A 545 -4.06 -10.74 8.67
CA PHE A 545 -2.60 -10.88 8.81
C PHE A 545 -1.93 -11.41 7.54
N ARG A 546 -2.52 -12.39 6.85
CA ARG A 546 -1.98 -12.88 5.57
C ARG A 546 -1.93 -11.77 4.53
N ASN A 547 -3.02 -11.00 4.40
CA ASN A 547 -3.08 -9.90 3.44
C ASN A 547 -2.10 -8.78 3.82
N ALA A 548 -1.92 -8.51 5.13
CA ALA A 548 -0.95 -7.54 5.61
C ALA A 548 0.51 -7.99 5.36
N MET A 549 0.85 -9.27 5.56
CA MET A 549 2.18 -9.80 5.23
C MET A 549 2.46 -9.77 3.73
N LEU A 550 1.45 -10.00 2.88
CA LEU A 550 1.58 -9.81 1.42
C LEU A 550 1.95 -8.36 1.08
N ARG A 551 1.18 -7.39 1.61
CA ARG A 551 1.47 -5.94 1.46
C ARG A 551 2.85 -5.57 1.98
N ALA A 552 3.30 -6.14 3.10
CA ALA A 552 4.64 -5.88 3.65
C ALA A 552 5.77 -6.34 2.71
N THR A 553 5.49 -7.25 1.77
CA THR A 553 6.45 -7.68 0.75
C THR A 553 6.36 -6.91 -0.57
N SER A 554 5.49 -5.90 -0.69
CA SER A 554 5.18 -5.21 -1.96
C SER A 554 6.39 -4.55 -2.64
N THR A 555 6.43 -4.55 -3.98
CA THR A 555 7.39 -3.71 -4.73
C THR A 555 7.16 -2.21 -4.53
N GLY A 556 5.95 -1.79 -4.10
CA GLY A 556 5.61 -0.39 -3.82
C GLY A 556 6.45 0.26 -2.72
N TRP A 557 7.14 -0.54 -1.90
CA TRP A 557 8.06 -0.08 -0.87
C TRP A 557 9.47 0.27 -1.37
N ARG A 558 9.81 -0.05 -2.61
CA ARG A 558 11.17 0.20 -3.14
C ARG A 558 11.47 1.70 -3.18
N GLY A 559 12.39 2.13 -2.31
CA GLY A 559 12.75 3.54 -2.15
C GLY A 559 12.09 4.24 -0.95
N ASP A 560 11.27 3.54 -0.17
CA ASP A 560 10.72 4.00 1.11
C ASP A 560 10.93 2.96 2.23
N ASP A 561 12.20 2.71 2.57
CA ASP A 561 12.61 1.86 3.70
C ASP A 561 11.95 2.28 5.03
N SER A 562 11.58 3.55 5.17
CA SER A 562 10.94 4.11 6.36
C SER A 562 9.46 3.72 6.50
N GLY A 563 8.65 3.94 5.47
CA GLY A 563 7.25 3.55 5.43
C GLY A 563 7.09 2.04 5.49
N GLU A 564 7.96 1.31 4.78
CA GLU A 564 7.97 -0.15 4.80
C GLU A 564 8.27 -0.71 6.19
N LYS A 565 9.29 -0.18 6.88
CA LYS A 565 9.58 -0.57 8.26
C LYS A 565 8.42 -0.24 9.19
N ALA A 566 7.85 0.96 9.09
CA ALA A 566 6.72 1.38 9.92
C ALA A 566 5.50 0.46 9.72
N TYR A 567 5.22 0.07 8.47
CA TYR A 567 4.15 -0.86 8.14
C TYR A 567 4.42 -2.28 8.69
N ARG A 568 5.65 -2.82 8.57
CA ARG A 568 5.98 -4.11 9.22
C ARG A 568 5.86 -4.06 10.73
N ASP A 569 6.31 -2.97 11.35
CA ASP A 569 6.23 -2.80 12.80
C ASP A 569 4.77 -2.77 13.27
N SER A 570 3.86 -2.14 12.52
CA SER A 570 2.43 -2.12 12.87
C SER A 570 1.79 -3.51 12.87
N ILE A 571 2.21 -4.42 11.98
CA ILE A 571 1.79 -5.83 11.98
C ILE A 571 2.21 -6.51 13.29
N GLY A 572 3.48 -6.31 13.69
CA GLY A 572 4.02 -6.87 14.94
C GLY A 572 3.28 -6.35 16.18
N THR A 573 3.14 -5.02 16.29
CA THR A 573 2.41 -4.37 17.38
C THR A 573 0.96 -4.82 17.46
N TYR A 574 0.24 -4.89 16.33
CA TYR A 574 -1.14 -5.36 16.32
C TYR A 574 -1.29 -6.82 16.76
N LEU A 575 -0.33 -7.70 16.42
CA LEU A 575 -0.35 -9.08 16.92
C LEU A 575 -0.12 -9.13 18.44
N THR A 576 0.79 -8.32 18.97
CA THR A 576 1.00 -8.19 20.41
C THR A 576 -0.25 -7.68 21.12
N ASP A 577 -0.89 -6.63 20.61
CA ASP A 577 -2.15 -6.08 21.16
C ASP A 577 -3.26 -7.14 21.21
N LEU A 578 -3.39 -7.99 20.18
CA LEU A 578 -4.35 -9.10 20.14
C LEU A 578 -4.01 -10.24 21.11
N ILE A 579 -2.73 -10.51 21.37
CA ILE A 579 -2.30 -11.50 22.37
C ILE A 579 -2.58 -10.97 23.78
N ASP A 580 -2.25 -9.71 24.06
CA ASP A 580 -2.43 -9.08 25.37
C ASP A 580 -3.91 -8.75 25.68
N SER A 581 -4.79 -8.74 24.68
CA SER A 581 -6.26 -8.69 24.82
C SER A 581 -6.84 -9.87 25.62
N VAL A 582 -6.07 -10.93 25.87
CA VAL A 582 -6.46 -12.06 26.73
C VAL A 582 -5.50 -12.18 27.91
N HIS A 583 -5.88 -11.58 29.04
CA HIS A 583 -4.99 -11.47 30.20
C HIS A 583 -5.66 -11.81 31.53
N ILE A 584 -4.84 -12.18 32.52
CA ILE A 584 -5.26 -12.34 33.91
C ILE A 584 -5.37 -10.93 34.54
N LEU A 585 -6.50 -10.63 35.17
CA LEU A 585 -6.67 -9.36 35.88
C LEU A 585 -5.74 -9.29 37.10
N GLN A 586 -5.10 -8.13 37.28
CA GLN A 586 -4.21 -7.87 38.42
C GLN A 586 -4.92 -8.08 39.75
N LYS A 587 -4.22 -8.69 40.70
CA LYS A 587 -4.80 -9.16 41.96
C LYS A 587 -4.09 -8.57 43.17
N SER A 588 -4.86 -7.95 44.07
CA SER A 588 -4.36 -7.48 45.36
C SER A 588 -4.04 -8.65 46.30
N ASN A 589 -3.15 -8.41 47.27
CA ASN A 589 -2.79 -9.40 48.29
C ASN A 589 -4.04 -9.85 49.08
N LEU A 590 -4.15 -11.15 49.34
CA LEU A 590 -5.29 -11.79 50.00
C LEU A 590 -4.89 -12.27 51.40
N THR A 591 -5.78 -12.19 52.38
CA THR A 591 -5.60 -12.91 53.66
C THR A 591 -6.56 -14.09 53.71
N LEU A 592 -6.06 -15.28 54.02
CA LEU A 592 -6.86 -16.47 54.28
C LEU A 592 -6.92 -16.72 55.79
N SER A 593 -8.14 -16.61 56.33
CA SER A 593 -8.44 -16.87 57.74
C SER A 593 -8.94 -18.31 57.92
N GLY A 594 -8.15 -19.15 58.59
CA GLY A 594 -8.48 -20.56 58.85
C GLY A 594 -7.72 -21.57 57.98
N ARG A 595 -8.08 -22.86 58.11
CA ARG A 595 -7.35 -23.99 57.49
C ARG A 595 -7.64 -24.20 55.99
N SER A 596 -8.68 -23.59 55.45
CA SER A 596 -9.05 -23.69 54.03
C SER A 596 -9.61 -22.38 53.49
N GLY A 597 -9.51 -22.18 52.19
CA GLY A 597 -10.07 -21.00 51.53
C GLY A 597 -9.97 -21.06 50.01
N THR A 598 -10.72 -20.20 49.34
CA THR A 598 -10.77 -20.13 47.87
C THR A 598 -9.98 -18.92 47.38
N ILE A 599 -9.11 -19.13 46.39
CA ILE A 599 -8.47 -18.06 45.63
C ILE A 599 -9.26 -17.87 44.32
N PRO A 600 -10.02 -16.77 44.16
CA PRO A 600 -10.61 -16.41 42.88
C PRO A 600 -9.55 -15.75 41.99
N VAL A 601 -9.41 -16.21 40.75
CA VAL A 601 -8.56 -15.58 39.72
C VAL A 601 -9.43 -15.31 38.50
N THR A 602 -9.38 -14.08 38.00
CA THR A 602 -10.23 -13.60 36.90
C THR A 602 -9.39 -13.37 35.67
N VAL A 603 -9.86 -13.88 34.53
CA VAL A 603 -9.26 -13.69 33.21
C VAL A 603 -10.25 -12.87 32.38
N LYS A 604 -9.74 -11.92 31.60
CA LYS A 604 -10.50 -11.09 30.67
C LYS A 604 -10.21 -11.54 29.24
N ASN A 605 -11.23 -11.53 28.39
CA ASN A 605 -11.11 -11.66 26.95
C ASN A 605 -11.67 -10.39 26.31
N GLU A 606 -10.80 -9.54 25.77
CA GLU A 606 -11.18 -8.29 25.10
C GLU A 606 -11.40 -8.47 23.59
N LEU A 607 -11.12 -9.66 23.05
CA LEU A 607 -11.34 -9.97 21.65
C LEU A 607 -12.83 -9.98 21.30
N GLY A 608 -13.17 -9.57 20.07
CA GLY A 608 -14.52 -9.66 19.51
C GLY A 608 -15.01 -11.08 19.19
N GLN A 609 -14.39 -12.12 19.76
CA GLN A 609 -14.74 -13.53 19.55
C GLN A 609 -14.49 -14.37 20.82
N GLN A 610 -15.17 -15.50 20.92
CA GLN A 610 -14.95 -16.48 21.99
C GLN A 610 -13.56 -17.11 21.87
N ILE A 611 -12.91 -17.32 23.01
CA ILE A 611 -11.68 -18.09 23.13
C ILE A 611 -11.91 -19.43 23.80
N ASN A 612 -11.15 -20.43 23.39
CA ASN A 612 -11.04 -21.73 24.04
C ASN A 612 -9.56 -22.15 24.08
N GLY A 613 -9.25 -23.41 24.42
CA GLY A 613 -7.88 -23.91 24.29
C GLY A 613 -6.86 -23.40 25.33
N LEU A 614 -7.29 -22.62 26.32
CA LEU A 614 -6.45 -22.15 27.42
C LEU A 614 -6.68 -22.93 28.73
N VAL A 615 -5.66 -22.94 29.58
CA VAL A 615 -5.63 -23.54 30.91
C VAL A 615 -4.97 -22.56 31.88
N LEU A 616 -5.72 -22.10 32.88
CA LEU A 616 -5.19 -21.28 33.97
C LEU A 616 -4.50 -22.18 34.99
N ARG A 617 -3.21 -21.91 35.25
CA ARG A 617 -2.40 -22.62 36.25
C ARG A 617 -1.97 -21.69 37.37
N LEU A 618 -2.09 -22.16 38.62
CA LEU A 618 -1.54 -21.49 39.80
C LEU A 618 -0.38 -22.30 40.37
N SER A 619 0.73 -21.63 40.65
CA SER A 619 1.88 -22.18 41.37
C SER A 619 2.07 -21.46 42.72
N SER A 620 2.73 -22.12 43.67
CA SER A 620 3.07 -21.57 44.99
C SER A 620 4.55 -21.79 45.26
N ASN A 621 5.26 -20.75 45.70
CA ASN A 621 6.66 -20.91 46.13
C ASN A 621 6.79 -21.64 47.48
N SER A 622 5.66 -21.98 48.12
CA SER A 622 5.58 -22.45 49.50
C SER A 622 4.57 -23.60 49.65
N ASN A 623 4.68 -24.62 48.79
CA ASN A 623 3.81 -25.81 48.75
C ASN A 623 3.64 -26.54 50.10
N ILE A 624 4.60 -26.39 51.03
CA ILE A 624 4.55 -26.94 52.39
C ILE A 624 3.54 -26.17 53.27
N ARG A 625 3.38 -24.86 53.05
CA ARG A 625 2.48 -23.99 53.84
C ARG A 625 1.09 -23.84 53.23
N LEU A 626 1.01 -23.86 51.90
CA LEU A 626 -0.24 -23.70 51.15
C LEU A 626 -0.31 -24.71 50.01
N LYS A 627 -1.26 -25.64 50.09
CA LYS A 627 -1.56 -26.61 49.02
C LYS A 627 -2.74 -26.11 48.21
N ILE A 628 -2.57 -26.00 46.89
CA ILE A 628 -3.65 -25.69 45.94
C ILE A 628 -4.22 -27.01 45.42
N LYS A 629 -5.54 -27.18 45.53
CA LYS A 629 -6.25 -28.31 44.94
C LYS A 629 -6.61 -27.97 43.49
N ASP A 630 -6.46 -28.94 42.60
CA ASP A 630 -6.77 -28.82 41.16
C ASP A 630 -6.14 -27.54 40.57
N PRO A 631 -4.79 -27.40 40.64
CA PRO A 631 -4.07 -26.15 40.36
C PRO A 631 -4.04 -25.76 38.87
N GLN A 632 -4.67 -26.55 38.01
CA GLN A 632 -4.84 -26.29 36.58
C GLN A 632 -6.33 -26.42 36.25
N GLN A 633 -6.93 -25.39 35.66
CA GLN A 633 -8.34 -25.40 35.27
C GLN A 633 -8.48 -24.87 33.83
N PRO A 634 -9.18 -25.60 32.92
CA PRO A 634 -9.41 -25.13 31.56
C PRO A 634 -10.31 -23.89 31.57
N ILE A 635 -10.14 -23.02 30.56
CA ILE A 635 -10.89 -21.78 30.45
C ILE A 635 -11.44 -21.59 29.04
N THR A 636 -12.70 -21.14 29.01
CA THR A 636 -13.44 -20.71 27.83
C THR A 636 -14.09 -19.38 28.22
N ILE A 637 -13.97 -18.36 27.38
CA ILE A 637 -14.51 -17.02 27.64
C ILE A 637 -15.09 -16.47 26.35
N ASP A 638 -16.31 -15.96 26.39
CA ASP A 638 -16.92 -15.28 25.25
C ASP A 638 -16.23 -13.94 24.97
N GLY A 639 -16.42 -13.40 23.76
CA GLY A 639 -15.80 -12.13 23.37
C GLY A 639 -16.25 -10.96 24.23
N GLY A 640 -15.34 -10.10 24.67
CA GLY A 640 -15.61 -8.96 25.56
C GLY A 640 -15.94 -9.32 27.02
N HIS A 641 -15.88 -10.59 27.42
CA HIS A 641 -16.31 -11.05 28.76
C HIS A 641 -15.14 -11.36 29.71
N THR A 642 -15.45 -11.54 31.00
CA THR A 642 -14.52 -12.03 32.01
C THR A 642 -14.96 -13.37 32.59
N ARG A 643 -14.01 -14.24 32.93
CA ARG A 643 -14.26 -15.52 33.61
C ARG A 643 -13.44 -15.62 34.90
N THR A 644 -14.13 -15.82 36.02
CA THR A 644 -13.50 -16.06 37.32
C THR A 644 -13.47 -17.55 37.66
N LEU A 645 -12.27 -18.11 37.78
CA LEU A 645 -12.02 -19.47 38.23
C LEU A 645 -11.68 -19.47 39.73
N LYS A 646 -12.07 -20.55 40.43
CA LYS A 646 -12.00 -20.66 41.89
C LYS A 646 -11.12 -21.83 42.28
N PHE A 647 -9.95 -21.53 42.85
CA PHE A 647 -8.98 -22.53 43.28
C PHE A 647 -9.13 -22.77 44.77
N GLN A 648 -9.43 -24.01 45.17
CA GLN A 648 -9.51 -24.37 46.59
C GLN A 648 -8.13 -24.61 47.16
N THR A 649 -7.90 -24.14 48.39
CA THR A 649 -6.60 -24.21 49.05
C THR A 649 -6.71 -24.69 50.48
N THR A 650 -5.62 -25.29 50.97
CA THR A 650 -5.47 -25.74 52.36
C THR A 650 -4.20 -25.14 52.95
N ALA A 651 -4.35 -24.48 54.10
CA ALA A 651 -3.28 -23.82 54.83
C ALA A 651 -2.77 -24.73 55.95
N SER A 652 -1.47 -25.05 55.92
CA SER A 652 -0.79 -25.90 56.89
C SER A 652 0.08 -25.12 57.88
N ALA A 653 0.43 -23.87 57.57
CA ALA A 653 1.25 -23.00 58.43
C ALA A 653 0.98 -21.52 58.17
N ASN A 654 1.31 -20.68 59.16
CA ASN A 654 1.15 -19.22 59.09
C ASN A 654 2.20 -18.54 58.20
N GLY A 655 1.90 -17.29 57.81
CA GLY A 655 2.82 -16.40 57.11
C GLY A 655 2.50 -16.23 55.62
N PRO A 656 3.30 -15.46 54.88
CA PRO A 656 3.07 -15.21 53.47
C PRO A 656 3.42 -16.43 52.60
N ALA A 657 2.61 -16.67 51.58
CA ALA A 657 2.94 -17.51 50.42
C ALA A 657 2.83 -16.65 49.16
N GLN A 658 3.82 -16.73 48.27
CA GLN A 658 3.74 -16.10 46.94
C GLN A 658 3.03 -17.07 46.00
N ILE A 659 1.98 -16.59 45.34
CA ILE A 659 1.25 -17.32 44.31
C ILE A 659 1.47 -16.63 42.97
N THR A 660 1.78 -17.42 41.95
CA THR A 660 1.90 -16.94 40.56
C THR A 660 0.86 -17.65 39.71
N ALA A 661 0.05 -16.85 39.00
CA ALA A 661 -0.96 -17.32 38.06
C ALA A 661 -0.49 -17.10 36.62
N HIS A 662 -0.68 -18.12 35.78
CA HIS A 662 -0.24 -18.14 34.39
C HIS A 662 -1.31 -18.77 33.49
N LEU A 663 -1.46 -18.28 32.27
CA LEU A 663 -2.20 -18.98 31.23
C LEU A 663 -1.25 -19.89 30.46
N TYR A 664 -1.76 -21.05 30.07
CA TYR A 664 -1.09 -21.98 29.17
C TYR A 664 -2.07 -22.40 28.07
N THR A 665 -1.57 -22.61 26.87
CA THR A 665 -2.32 -23.30 25.81
C THR A 665 -2.50 -24.78 26.13
N GLN A 666 -3.44 -25.46 25.48
CA GLN A 666 -3.70 -26.90 25.68
C GLN A 666 -2.48 -27.80 25.35
N ASN A 667 -1.62 -27.40 24.42
CA ASN A 667 -0.34 -28.08 24.14
C ASN A 667 0.77 -27.76 25.17
N GLY A 668 0.49 -26.93 26.18
CA GLY A 668 1.35 -26.67 27.33
C GLY A 668 2.37 -25.53 27.16
N ALA A 669 2.31 -24.78 26.06
CA ALA A 669 3.09 -23.54 25.92
C ALA A 669 2.54 -22.45 26.85
N LEU A 670 3.43 -21.55 27.31
CA LEU A 670 3.05 -20.41 28.15
C LEU A 670 2.33 -19.37 27.27
N TYR A 671 1.26 -18.77 27.79
CA TYR A 671 0.48 -17.76 27.08
C TYR A 671 0.43 -16.45 27.88
N GLY A 672 0.83 -15.35 27.24
CA GLY A 672 0.80 -14.00 27.80
C GLY A 672 1.66 -13.82 29.06
N GLY A 673 1.35 -12.76 29.82
CA GLY A 673 2.03 -12.41 31.06
C GLY A 673 1.65 -13.24 32.29
N THR A 674 2.34 -12.95 33.40
CA THR A 674 2.22 -13.69 34.67
C THR A 674 1.72 -12.77 35.79
N VAL A 675 0.75 -13.19 36.60
CA VAL A 675 0.23 -12.38 37.71
C VAL A 675 0.66 -12.95 39.05
N ASP A 676 1.44 -12.15 39.79
CA ASP A 676 2.02 -12.47 41.09
C ASP A 676 1.26 -11.79 42.22
N PHE A 677 0.85 -12.54 43.25
CA PHE A 677 0.20 -11.97 44.44
C PHE A 677 0.54 -12.74 45.71
N LYS A 678 0.55 -12.02 46.85
CA LYS A 678 0.81 -12.64 48.16
C LYS A 678 -0.49 -13.08 48.81
N VAL A 679 -0.48 -14.30 49.32
CA VAL A 679 -1.53 -14.85 50.19
C VAL A 679 -0.98 -14.93 51.60
N GLN A 680 -1.51 -14.10 52.50
CA GLN A 680 -1.17 -14.12 53.91
C GLN A 680 -2.01 -15.19 54.61
N LEU A 681 -1.36 -16.14 55.27
CA LEU A 681 -2.00 -17.25 55.95
C LEU A 681 -2.09 -16.93 57.45
N THR A 682 -3.31 -16.85 57.97
CA THR A 682 -3.60 -16.61 59.39
C THR A 682 -4.48 -17.71 59.94
N ASN A 683 -3.87 -18.62 60.70
CA ASN A 683 -4.59 -19.66 61.42
C ASN A 683 -5.32 -19.04 62.62
N VAL A 684 -6.64 -19.21 62.68
CA VAL A 684 -7.42 -18.93 63.89
C VAL A 684 -7.12 -20.07 64.87
N THR A 685 -6.56 -19.76 66.04
CA THR A 685 -6.28 -20.80 67.03
C THR A 685 -7.59 -21.42 67.53
N ASP A 686 -7.61 -22.75 67.70
CA ASP A 686 -8.78 -23.49 68.19
C ASP A 686 -9.28 -22.91 69.53
N LEU A 687 -8.38 -22.28 70.31
CA LEU A 687 -8.66 -21.50 71.51
C LEU A 687 -9.70 -20.38 71.31
N VAL A 688 -9.68 -19.65 70.18
CA VAL A 688 -10.63 -18.55 69.93
C VAL A 688 -12.02 -19.08 69.63
N MET A 689 -12.14 -20.18 68.86
CA MET A 689 -13.43 -20.87 68.72
C MET A 689 -13.91 -21.42 70.07
N LEU A 690 -13.02 -21.94 70.91
CA LEU A 690 -13.37 -22.46 72.23
C LEU A 690 -13.85 -21.33 73.16
N ILE A 691 -13.26 -20.14 73.09
CA ILE A 691 -13.74 -18.94 73.81
C ILE A 691 -15.11 -18.48 73.31
N ILE A 692 -15.35 -18.47 71.99
CA ILE A 692 -16.67 -18.11 71.42
C ILE A 692 -17.73 -19.17 71.80
N ALA A 693 -17.39 -20.45 71.72
CA ALA A 693 -18.26 -21.56 72.12
C ALA A 693 -18.53 -21.55 73.64
N ALA A 694 -17.54 -21.23 74.47
CA ALA A 694 -17.70 -21.06 75.92
C ALA A 694 -18.52 -19.81 76.25
N GLY A 695 -18.38 -18.71 75.50
CA GLY A 695 -19.21 -17.51 75.62
C GLY A 695 -20.68 -17.78 75.26
N LEU A 696 -20.92 -18.50 74.16
CA LEU A 696 -22.26 -19.00 73.80
C LEU A 696 -22.82 -19.96 74.85
N LEU A 697 -22.01 -20.89 75.36
CA LEU A 697 -22.40 -21.80 76.43
C LEU A 697 -22.77 -21.03 77.72
N LEU A 698 -22.01 -19.98 78.07
CA LEU A 698 -22.31 -19.11 79.21
C LEU A 698 -23.59 -18.29 79.00
N LEU A 699 -23.86 -17.81 77.78
CA LEU A 699 -25.13 -17.17 77.44
C LEU A 699 -26.32 -18.14 77.54
N VAL A 700 -26.17 -19.38 77.05
CA VAL A 700 -27.18 -20.44 77.19
C VAL A 700 -27.39 -20.80 78.66
N LEU A 701 -26.32 -20.95 79.45
CA LEU A 701 -26.39 -21.21 80.89
C LEU A 701 -27.02 -20.03 81.66
N ALA A 702 -26.77 -18.79 81.25
CA ALA A 702 -27.44 -17.62 81.82
C ALA A 702 -28.96 -17.63 81.51
N GLY A 703 -29.34 -17.95 80.27
CA GLY A 703 -30.74 -18.15 79.88
C GLY A 703 -31.43 -19.26 80.70
N VAL A 704 -30.78 -20.42 80.86
CA VAL A 704 -31.28 -21.53 81.68
C VAL A 704 -31.35 -21.17 83.17
N ARG A 705 -30.42 -20.34 83.69
CA ARG A 705 -30.44 -19.84 85.07
C ARG A 705 -31.63 -18.90 85.30
N ILE A 706 -31.90 -17.99 84.37
CA ILE A 706 -33.07 -17.09 84.42
C ILE A 706 -34.38 -17.89 84.34
N TYR A 707 -34.46 -18.87 83.44
CA TYR A 707 -35.62 -19.77 83.32
C TYR A 707 -35.86 -20.59 84.60
N ARG A 708 -34.81 -21.10 85.24
CA ARG A 708 -34.90 -21.80 86.54
C ARG A 708 -35.21 -20.86 87.71
N GLN A 709 -34.79 -19.59 87.69
CA GLN A 709 -35.16 -18.60 88.72
C GLN A 709 -36.65 -18.23 88.64
N ARG A 710 -37.22 -18.05 87.44
CA ARG A 710 -38.67 -17.87 87.28
C ARG A 710 -39.50 -19.07 87.78
N LYS A 711 -38.95 -20.29 87.77
CA LYS A 711 -39.63 -21.51 88.27
C LYS A 711 -39.48 -21.77 89.78
N ARG A 712 -38.96 -20.82 90.57
CA ARG A 712 -38.87 -20.92 92.05
C ARG A 712 -39.76 -19.94 92.83
N HIS A 713 -40.60 -19.15 92.15
CA HIS A 713 -41.60 -18.26 92.77
C HIS A 713 -43.04 -18.59 92.34
N ALA A 714 -43.33 -19.86 92.03
CA ALA A 714 -44.66 -20.32 91.62
C ALA A 714 -44.97 -21.71 92.19
N ALA A 715 -45.10 -21.80 93.53
CA ALA A 715 -45.53 -23.01 94.24
C ALA A 715 -46.07 -22.68 95.65
N ALA A 716 -47.06 -21.79 95.73
CA ALA A 716 -47.96 -21.66 96.87
C ALA A 716 -49.32 -21.20 96.35
N GLU A 717 -50.28 -22.13 96.30
CA GLU A 717 -51.73 -21.93 96.08
C GLU A 717 -52.14 -21.27 94.73
N GLY A 718 -53.11 -21.78 93.95
CA GLY A 718 -54.10 -22.82 94.19
C GLY A 718 -55.48 -22.27 93.83
N GLY A 719 -56.18 -22.83 92.83
CA GLY A 719 -57.49 -22.30 92.44
C GLY A 719 -57.96 -22.66 91.03
N THR A 720 -58.55 -23.84 90.89
CA THR A 720 -59.44 -24.23 89.78
C THR A 720 -60.67 -23.31 89.67
N ASN A 721 -61.06 -22.88 88.46
CA ASN A 721 -62.22 -23.43 87.72
C ASN A 721 -62.66 -22.63 86.48
N GLY A 722 -63.37 -23.32 85.57
CA GLY A 722 -64.54 -22.77 84.87
C GLY A 722 -64.29 -21.90 83.63
N GLY A 723 -64.37 -22.49 82.45
CA GLY A 723 -64.19 -21.79 81.18
C GLY A 723 -65.44 -21.15 80.54
N ALA A 724 -65.24 -20.82 79.25
CA ALA A 724 -66.18 -20.46 78.19
C ALA A 724 -66.53 -18.97 77.96
N ASN A 725 -66.22 -18.55 76.72
CA ASN A 725 -66.82 -17.52 75.86
C ASN A 725 -66.92 -16.05 76.34
N GLY A 726 -66.56 -15.13 75.43
CA GLY A 726 -66.86 -13.71 75.52
C GLY A 726 -65.96 -12.89 74.61
N ASP A 727 -66.49 -12.46 73.47
CA ASP A 727 -65.84 -11.52 72.54
C ASP A 727 -66.38 -10.10 72.79
N GLY A 728 -65.53 -9.08 72.69
CA GLY A 728 -65.87 -7.65 72.59
C GLY A 728 -66.48 -6.90 73.80
N GLY A 729 -66.20 -5.59 73.87
CA GLY A 729 -67.16 -4.59 74.40
C GLY A 729 -66.66 -3.51 75.37
N GLY A 730 -66.37 -2.30 74.85
CA GLY A 730 -66.52 -1.00 75.53
C GLY A 730 -65.44 -0.54 76.54
N ASP A 731 -65.28 0.76 76.81
CA ASP A 731 -65.84 1.94 76.12
C ASP A 731 -65.06 3.24 76.49
N THR A 732 -65.20 4.30 75.65
CA THR A 732 -65.21 5.78 75.89
C THR A 732 -64.55 6.42 77.15
N ASP A 733 -64.01 7.65 77.21
CA ASP A 733 -63.86 8.86 76.35
C ASP A 733 -62.65 9.69 76.91
N GLY A 734 -62.05 10.72 76.29
CA GLY A 734 -62.28 11.40 75.01
C GLY A 734 -61.45 12.73 74.89
N THR A 735 -61.68 13.49 73.82
CA THR A 735 -61.16 14.85 73.45
C THR A 735 -59.75 14.98 72.79
N GLY A 736 -59.72 15.65 71.62
CA GLY A 736 -58.55 15.85 70.72
C GLY A 736 -57.88 17.25 70.82
N PRO A 737 -57.47 17.94 69.73
CA PRO A 737 -57.59 17.72 68.26
C PRO A 737 -56.21 17.41 67.59
N GLU A 738 -55.95 17.38 66.27
CA GLU A 738 -56.63 17.92 65.06
C GLU A 738 -56.22 17.17 63.75
N GLN A 739 -56.98 17.37 62.65
CA GLN A 739 -57.04 16.51 61.44
C GLN A 739 -57.30 17.37 60.17
N PRO A 740 -56.52 17.25 59.07
CA PRO A 740 -56.81 16.29 57.96
C PRO A 740 -55.56 15.75 57.20
N GLY A 741 -55.65 14.83 56.23
CA GLY A 741 -56.81 14.06 55.73
C GLY A 741 -56.42 13.00 54.68
N ASP A 742 -57.31 12.02 54.48
CA ASP A 742 -57.22 10.85 53.57
C ASP A 742 -58.14 11.07 52.34
N PRO A 743 -58.12 10.24 51.26
CA PRO A 743 -59.03 9.07 51.27
C PRO A 743 -58.59 7.84 50.44
N ALA A 744 -59.30 6.73 50.68
CA ALA A 744 -59.12 5.42 50.04
C ALA A 744 -60.17 5.11 48.94
N ALA A 745 -60.06 3.87 48.41
CA ALA A 745 -61.08 3.02 47.76
C ALA A 745 -61.14 2.91 46.21
N ASP A 746 -60.92 1.66 45.77
CA ASP A 746 -61.77 0.81 44.90
C ASP A 746 -62.32 1.32 43.54
N THR A 747 -61.88 0.68 42.45
CA THR A 747 -62.74 0.06 41.40
C THR A 747 -61.88 -0.81 40.46
N GLY A 748 -62.45 -1.86 39.86
CA GLY A 748 -61.71 -2.90 39.10
C GLY A 748 -61.94 -2.96 37.58
N GLN A 749 -61.80 -4.17 37.01
CA GLN A 749 -61.78 -4.59 35.58
C GLN A 749 -60.42 -4.46 34.84
N ASP A 750 -59.99 -5.40 33.99
CA ASP A 750 -60.26 -6.86 33.86
C ASP A 750 -59.22 -7.53 32.91
N SER A 751 -59.23 -8.87 32.80
CA SER A 751 -58.80 -9.70 31.64
C SER A 751 -57.31 -9.96 31.31
N THR A 752 -56.81 -11.10 31.85
CA THR A 752 -56.25 -12.30 31.15
C THR A 752 -55.27 -12.26 29.94
N GLU A 753 -54.27 -13.15 30.05
CA GLU A 753 -53.46 -13.91 29.03
C GLU A 753 -54.21 -14.40 27.74
N PRO A 754 -53.56 -14.89 26.64
CA PRO A 754 -52.38 -15.80 26.66
C PRO A 754 -51.36 -15.76 25.47
N SER A 755 -50.39 -16.68 25.52
CA SER A 755 -49.55 -17.15 24.38
C SER A 755 -50.36 -17.66 23.17
N PRO A 756 -49.70 -17.87 22.02
CA PRO A 756 -49.83 -19.17 21.37
C PRO A 756 -48.51 -19.77 20.86
N ALA A 757 -48.50 -21.11 20.74
CA ALA A 757 -47.46 -21.85 20.02
C ALA A 757 -48.10 -22.77 18.98
N GLY A 758 -47.76 -22.55 17.71
CA GLY A 758 -47.73 -23.55 16.62
C GLY A 758 -49.06 -24.03 16.00
N GLU A 759 -49.21 -23.80 14.70
CA GLU A 759 -49.78 -24.80 13.79
C GLU A 759 -49.12 -24.72 12.40
N LYS A 760 -49.16 -25.84 11.67
CA LYS A 760 -48.51 -26.08 10.37
C LYS A 760 -49.46 -26.94 9.53
N VAL A 761 -50.02 -26.44 8.43
CA VAL A 761 -50.47 -27.29 7.30
C VAL A 761 -50.40 -26.53 5.97
N ASP A 762 -50.34 -27.32 4.91
CA ASP A 762 -49.91 -27.07 3.54
C ASP A 762 -50.67 -26.02 2.70
N GLY A 763 -49.97 -25.51 1.67
CA GLY A 763 -50.45 -24.64 0.59
C GLY A 763 -49.36 -24.40 -0.44
#